data_AF-J0NVR0-F1
#
_entry.id   AF-J0NVR0-F1
#
_cell.length_a   1.000
_cell.length_b   1.000
_cell.length_c   1.000
_cell.angle_alpha   90.00
_cell.angle_beta   90.00
_cell.angle_gamma   90.00
#
_symmetry.space_group_name_H-M   'P 1'
#
loop_
_entity.id
_entity.type
_entity.pdbx_description
1 polymer ?
#
loop_
_entity_poly.entity_id
_entity_poly.type
_entity_poly.pdbx_seq_one_letter_code
_entity_poly.pdbx_strand_id
1 'polypeptide(L)'
;MSLIDKILRAGEGRTLKKLDRLASQVDALAEDFEELTDEELQAKTQEFKDRLAEGETLDDILVEAFATVREASWRILRLRPFHVQVMGGIALHQGRIAEMKTGEGKTLVATMPAYLRSLTGEGVHVVTVNDYLAKYQSDLMSRVYSFLGVSCGCVLVGQTPAQRREMYAMDITYGTNNEFGFDYLRDNMAQVPEDLVQRGHAYVIVDEVDSILIDEARTPLIISGPADGDLNRWYVEFARIARLLKRDEDYEVDEKKKTVGILETGIDKVEDQLGVENLYEAANTPLIGFLNNAIRAKELFFLDKDYIVDGGEVLIVDEHTGRVLPGRRYNDGMHQAIEAKEGVEIKAENQTLATITLQNYFRLYPEGSRAGMTGTAETEAAEFANTYKISVVPIPTNKPMIREDKSDLVYPTEEGKLGAIVDDIEERHKKGQPVLVGTASVEKSELLSKMLRARHIPHQVLNAKQHAREAAIVAMAGRKGAVTVATNMAGRGTDIMLGGNSEFLAQANLEAEGLDPKENPEEYREAWPKALEAAEEAVEAEREEVRELGGLYVLGSERHESRRIDNQLRGRSGRQGDPGESRFYLSMEDDLMRLFNSGMAQRIMASGAYPEDMPLENRLVSRSIASAQHQVEARNAEIRKNVLKYDDVMTGQRETIYGERRKVLEGEDMAPQLRLFMESLVTGLVDEAIADKPVDEWDLPALWENLRGYYPPSVSIEEVAEEHGGASSLVRDDLVNELVGDIHAVYADTEERLNANPLAQAQLGEEPMRSLERRVVIATVDRLWREHLYEMDYLKEGIGLRAMGQRDPLVEYKDEGAQMFQAMVERIREESVQQVFSFAKQFERALADAEEQAGGAIASARVASSEDKDEEASPSVEEIAAADAAASQEAREAVARARSVMGSVGREHAPTRVSYSSSQGQGQQGQGGKGSAAPGGGNRAA
;
A
#
# COMPACT_ATOMS: atom_id res chain seq x y z
N MET A 1 12.02 -36.20 -5.91
CA MET A 1 11.28 -35.87 -4.69
C MET A 1 12.25 -35.89 -3.52
N SER A 2 12.47 -34.72 -2.92
CA SER A 2 13.32 -34.54 -1.74
C SER A 2 12.65 -35.16 -0.50
N LEU A 3 13.42 -35.53 0.52
CA LEU A 3 12.89 -35.99 1.82
C LEU A 3 11.96 -34.93 2.45
N ILE A 4 12.20 -33.66 2.13
CA ILE A 4 11.44 -32.48 2.58
C ILE A 4 10.04 -32.46 1.92
N ASP A 5 9.92 -32.77 0.63
CA ASP A 5 8.62 -32.87 -0.07
C ASP A 5 7.72 -33.93 0.58
N LYS A 6 8.30 -35.05 1.00
CA LYS A 6 7.54 -36.13 1.65
C LYS A 6 7.06 -35.74 3.05
N ILE A 7 7.80 -34.89 3.76
CA ILE A 7 7.44 -34.40 5.10
C ILE A 7 6.37 -33.31 4.99
N LEU A 8 6.47 -32.40 4.01
CA LEU A 8 5.44 -31.39 3.73
C LEU A 8 4.12 -32.03 3.27
N ARG A 9 4.18 -33.08 2.44
CA ARG A 9 3.00 -33.83 1.98
C ARG A 9 2.43 -34.81 3.00
N ALA A 10 3.11 -35.04 4.13
CA ALA A 10 2.64 -35.93 5.19
C ALA A 10 1.49 -35.27 5.98
N GLY A 11 0.28 -35.30 5.43
CA GLY A 11 -0.92 -34.73 6.07
C GLY A 11 -1.97 -34.26 5.06
N GLU A 12 -1.56 -33.90 3.84
CA GLU A 12 -2.45 -33.41 2.78
C GLU A 12 -3.61 -34.37 2.49
N GLY A 13 -3.33 -35.68 2.38
CA GLY A 13 -4.38 -36.68 2.16
C GLY A 13 -5.37 -36.82 3.32
N ARG A 14 -4.99 -36.47 4.55
CA ARG A 14 -5.91 -36.43 5.70
C ARG A 14 -6.75 -35.16 5.68
N THR A 15 -6.14 -34.03 5.32
CA THR A 15 -6.83 -32.74 5.16
C THR A 15 -7.87 -32.82 4.05
N LEU A 16 -7.50 -33.32 2.86
CA LEU A 16 -8.43 -33.49 1.75
C LEU A 16 -9.61 -34.38 2.10
N LYS A 17 -9.39 -35.50 2.79
CA LYS A 17 -10.49 -36.37 3.28
C LYS A 17 -11.42 -35.67 4.26
N LYS A 18 -10.92 -34.74 5.08
CA LYS A 18 -11.77 -33.95 5.98
C LYS A 18 -12.62 -32.95 5.21
N LEU A 19 -12.02 -32.26 4.23
CA LEU A 19 -12.72 -31.30 3.36
C LEU A 19 -13.80 -32.00 2.54
N ASP A 20 -13.47 -33.13 1.93
CA ASP A 20 -14.39 -34.00 1.16
C ASP A 20 -15.56 -34.49 2.02
N ARG A 21 -15.29 -34.91 3.27
CA ARG A 21 -16.35 -35.30 4.21
C ARG A 21 -17.30 -34.15 4.54
N LEU A 22 -16.77 -32.95 4.82
CA LEU A 22 -17.60 -31.78 5.11
C LEU A 22 -18.38 -31.33 3.87
N ALA A 23 -17.75 -31.32 2.70
CA ALA A 23 -18.42 -31.01 1.44
C ALA A 23 -19.55 -32.02 1.12
N SER A 24 -19.34 -33.30 1.45
CA SER A 24 -20.39 -34.32 1.34
C SER A 24 -21.57 -34.08 2.28
N GLN A 25 -21.35 -33.49 3.46
CA GLN A 25 -22.43 -33.09 4.36
C GLN A 25 -23.23 -31.93 3.79
N VAL A 26 -22.55 -30.95 3.16
CA VAL A 26 -23.22 -29.86 2.43
C VAL A 26 -24.03 -30.41 1.25
N ASP A 27 -23.50 -31.37 0.50
CA ASP A 27 -24.24 -32.05 -0.56
C ASP A 27 -25.47 -32.80 -0.04
N ALA A 28 -25.39 -33.40 1.15
CA ALA A 28 -26.51 -34.13 1.73
C ALA A 28 -27.69 -33.23 2.13
N LEU A 29 -27.44 -31.94 2.40
CA LEU A 29 -28.48 -30.95 2.69
C LEU A 29 -29.10 -30.32 1.43
N ALA A 30 -28.65 -30.72 0.22
CA ALA A 30 -29.13 -30.16 -1.04
C ALA A 30 -30.66 -30.20 -1.16
N GLU A 31 -31.28 -31.36 -0.94
CA GLU A 31 -32.72 -31.55 -1.11
C GLU A 31 -33.51 -30.72 -0.11
N ASP A 32 -33.09 -30.69 1.16
CA ASP A 32 -33.76 -29.91 2.22
C ASP A 32 -33.76 -28.40 1.91
N PHE A 33 -32.65 -27.88 1.34
CA PHE A 33 -32.52 -26.46 1.01
C PHE A 33 -33.21 -26.08 -0.31
N GLU A 34 -33.32 -27.02 -1.26
CA GLU A 34 -34.10 -26.83 -2.49
C GLU A 34 -35.60 -26.64 -2.18
N GLU A 35 -36.12 -27.29 -1.13
CA GLU A 35 -37.53 -27.17 -0.70
C GLU A 35 -37.87 -25.83 -0.02
N LEU A 36 -36.87 -25.11 0.50
CA LEU A 36 -37.09 -23.83 1.16
C LEU A 36 -37.63 -22.77 0.19
N THR A 37 -38.57 -21.96 0.65
CA THR A 37 -38.96 -20.74 -0.07
C THR A 37 -37.83 -19.70 -0.04
N ASP A 38 -37.90 -18.71 -0.92
CA ASP A 38 -36.91 -17.62 -0.92
C ASP A 38 -36.90 -16.89 0.44
N GLU A 39 -38.07 -16.66 1.04
CA GLU A 39 -38.20 -16.03 2.36
C GLU A 39 -37.54 -16.87 3.47
N GLU A 40 -37.73 -18.18 3.46
CA GLU A 40 -37.10 -19.10 4.43
C GLU A 40 -35.58 -19.18 4.25
N LEU A 41 -35.11 -19.18 3.00
CA LEU A 41 -33.68 -19.20 2.70
C LEU A 41 -32.99 -17.90 3.13
N GLN A 42 -33.66 -16.76 2.98
CA GLN A 42 -33.19 -15.47 3.51
C GLN A 42 -33.20 -15.42 5.04
N ALA A 43 -34.24 -15.99 5.67
CA ALA A 43 -34.35 -16.04 7.12
C ALA A 43 -33.21 -16.82 7.80
N LYS A 44 -32.53 -17.73 7.07
CA LYS A 44 -31.34 -18.44 7.57
C LYS A 44 -30.23 -17.50 8.02
N THR A 45 -30.06 -16.33 7.41
CA THR A 45 -29.04 -15.38 7.82
C THR A 45 -29.28 -14.86 9.25
N GLN A 46 -30.52 -14.53 9.59
CA GLN A 46 -30.86 -14.12 10.96
C GLN A 46 -30.75 -15.29 11.93
N GLU A 47 -31.22 -16.48 11.55
CA GLU A 47 -31.09 -17.70 12.35
C GLU A 47 -29.63 -17.99 12.72
N PHE A 48 -28.69 -17.86 11.77
CA PHE A 48 -27.28 -18.08 12.06
C PHE A 48 -26.67 -16.98 12.95
N LYS A 49 -27.04 -15.71 12.75
CA LYS A 49 -26.60 -14.62 13.63
C LYS A 49 -27.07 -14.84 15.06
N ASP A 50 -28.31 -15.28 15.25
CA ASP A 50 -28.87 -15.58 16.57
C ASP A 50 -28.13 -16.77 17.22
N ARG A 51 -27.87 -17.85 16.48
CA ARG A 51 -27.08 -19.02 16.97
C ARG A 51 -25.65 -18.64 17.37
N LEU A 52 -24.99 -17.77 16.62
CA LEU A 52 -23.66 -17.26 16.98
C LEU A 52 -23.71 -16.42 18.26
N ALA A 53 -24.76 -15.60 18.44
CA ALA A 53 -24.97 -14.84 19.67
C ALA A 53 -25.26 -15.74 20.88
N GLU A 54 -25.88 -16.91 20.66
CA GLU A 54 -26.11 -17.94 21.68
C GLU A 54 -24.86 -18.77 22.03
N GLY A 55 -23.76 -18.61 21.28
CA GLY A 55 -22.45 -19.19 21.58
C GLY A 55 -22.02 -20.35 20.68
N GLU A 56 -22.77 -20.67 19.61
CA GLU A 56 -22.25 -21.55 18.55
C GLU A 56 -21.07 -20.90 17.82
N THR A 57 -20.19 -21.72 17.24
CA THR A 57 -19.05 -21.23 16.46
C THR A 57 -19.36 -21.22 14.96
N LEU A 58 -18.55 -20.48 14.19
CA LEU A 58 -18.64 -20.51 12.73
C LEU A 58 -18.44 -21.91 12.14
N ASP A 59 -17.68 -22.78 12.82
CA ASP A 59 -17.47 -24.17 12.39
C ASP A 59 -18.71 -25.04 12.62
N ASP A 60 -19.52 -24.72 13.64
CA ASP A 60 -20.75 -25.47 13.97
C ASP A 60 -21.85 -25.21 12.92
N ILE A 61 -21.97 -23.97 12.46
CA ILE A 61 -22.96 -23.56 11.43
C ILE A 61 -22.45 -23.69 9.99
N LEU A 62 -21.19 -24.12 9.79
CA LEU A 62 -20.51 -24.09 8.49
C LEU A 62 -21.29 -24.84 7.41
N VAL A 63 -21.82 -26.02 7.75
CA VAL A 63 -22.47 -26.91 6.78
C VAL A 63 -23.79 -26.29 6.30
N GLU A 64 -24.65 -25.84 7.21
CA GLU A 64 -25.92 -25.18 6.85
C GLU A 64 -25.68 -23.84 6.14
N ALA A 65 -24.69 -23.05 6.58
CA ALA A 65 -24.36 -21.79 5.95
C ALA A 65 -23.86 -21.98 4.50
N PHE A 66 -23.03 -22.99 4.25
CA PHE A 66 -22.56 -23.31 2.90
C PHE A 66 -23.69 -23.84 2.02
N ALA A 67 -24.60 -24.66 2.56
CA ALA A 67 -25.79 -25.12 1.84
C ALA A 67 -26.70 -23.93 1.45
N THR A 68 -26.88 -22.97 2.37
CA THR A 68 -27.62 -21.72 2.14
C THR A 68 -27.07 -20.94 0.95
N VAL A 69 -25.75 -20.67 0.96
CA VAL A 69 -25.08 -19.90 -0.12
C VAL A 69 -25.12 -20.66 -1.43
N ARG A 70 -24.94 -21.98 -1.39
CA ARG A 70 -24.95 -22.84 -2.57
C ARG A 70 -26.30 -22.79 -3.28
N GLU A 71 -27.39 -22.87 -2.53
CA GLU A 71 -28.75 -22.77 -3.07
C GLU A 71 -29.06 -21.34 -3.55
N ALA A 72 -28.68 -20.32 -2.79
CA ALA A 72 -28.85 -18.92 -3.21
C ALA A 72 -28.11 -18.62 -4.52
N SER A 73 -26.89 -19.13 -4.69
CA SER A 73 -26.14 -19.00 -5.94
C SER A 73 -26.85 -19.68 -7.11
N TRP A 74 -27.43 -20.86 -6.89
CA TRP A 74 -28.22 -21.54 -7.93
C TRP A 74 -29.46 -20.74 -8.33
N ARG A 75 -30.22 -20.22 -7.36
CA ARG A 75 -31.43 -19.43 -7.63
C ARG A 75 -31.14 -18.12 -8.36
N ILE A 76 -30.09 -17.42 -7.95
CA ILE A 76 -29.78 -16.07 -8.41
C ILE A 76 -28.89 -16.05 -9.64
N LEU A 77 -27.83 -16.87 -9.67
CA LEU A 77 -26.84 -16.86 -10.75
C LEU A 77 -27.04 -18.00 -11.75
N ARG A 78 -27.83 -19.03 -11.42
CA ARG A 78 -27.89 -20.31 -12.15
C ARG A 78 -26.55 -21.05 -12.15
N LEU A 79 -25.70 -20.75 -11.17
CA LEU A 79 -24.42 -21.42 -10.94
C LEU A 79 -24.50 -22.14 -9.61
N ARG A 80 -24.61 -23.47 -9.64
CA ARG A 80 -24.59 -24.28 -8.43
C ARG A 80 -23.14 -24.67 -8.10
N PRO A 81 -22.57 -24.28 -6.94
CA PRO A 81 -21.24 -24.70 -6.56
C PRO A 81 -21.04 -26.23 -6.61
N PHE A 82 -19.99 -26.68 -7.29
CA PHE A 82 -19.56 -28.07 -7.36
C PHE A 82 -18.99 -28.55 -6.01
N HIS A 83 -18.94 -29.87 -5.81
CA HIS A 83 -18.34 -30.49 -4.62
C HIS A 83 -16.92 -29.96 -4.36
N VAL A 84 -16.07 -29.89 -5.39
CA VAL A 84 -14.70 -29.38 -5.26
C VAL A 84 -14.65 -27.88 -4.92
N GLN A 85 -15.66 -27.11 -5.33
CA GLN A 85 -15.77 -25.69 -4.96
C GLN A 85 -16.16 -25.53 -3.49
N VAL A 86 -17.05 -26.38 -2.99
CA VAL A 86 -17.39 -26.45 -1.55
C VAL A 86 -16.14 -26.83 -0.74
N MET A 87 -15.37 -27.84 -1.17
CA MET A 87 -14.09 -28.19 -0.54
C MET A 87 -13.12 -27.00 -0.50
N GLY A 88 -13.01 -26.26 -1.61
CA GLY A 88 -12.19 -25.04 -1.70
C GLY A 88 -12.66 -23.96 -0.72
N GLY A 89 -13.96 -23.70 -0.64
CA GLY A 89 -14.53 -22.72 0.28
C GLY A 89 -14.27 -23.07 1.75
N ILE A 90 -14.34 -24.35 2.10
CA ILE A 90 -14.01 -24.82 3.46
C ILE A 90 -12.52 -24.63 3.75
N ALA A 91 -11.65 -24.88 2.77
CA ALA A 91 -10.22 -24.62 2.92
C ALA A 91 -9.93 -23.13 3.16
N LEU A 92 -10.61 -22.24 2.43
CA LEU A 92 -10.50 -20.79 2.64
C LEU A 92 -10.98 -20.38 4.04
N HIS A 93 -12.14 -20.87 4.49
CA HIS A 93 -12.65 -20.60 5.85
C HIS A 93 -11.66 -21.03 6.94
N GLN A 94 -10.92 -22.12 6.73
CA GLN A 94 -9.87 -22.62 7.62
C GLN A 94 -8.54 -21.83 7.55
N GLY A 95 -8.52 -20.67 6.88
CA GLY A 95 -7.32 -19.84 6.75
C GLY A 95 -6.22 -20.51 5.94
N ARG A 96 -6.58 -21.17 4.84
CA ARG A 96 -5.64 -21.84 3.92
C ARG A 96 -5.69 -21.26 2.52
N ILE A 97 -4.69 -21.62 1.72
CA ILE A 97 -4.70 -21.39 0.29
C ILE A 97 -5.35 -22.59 -0.41
N ALA A 98 -6.47 -22.36 -1.10
CA ALA A 98 -7.08 -23.33 -1.98
C ALA A 98 -6.41 -23.25 -3.36
N GLU A 99 -5.59 -24.25 -3.71
CA GLU A 99 -5.08 -24.35 -5.08
C GLU A 99 -6.15 -25.02 -5.96
N MET A 100 -6.78 -24.22 -6.82
CA MET A 100 -7.83 -24.63 -7.76
C MET A 100 -7.46 -24.14 -9.16
N LYS A 101 -7.42 -25.06 -10.13
CA LYS A 101 -7.01 -24.75 -11.51
C LYS A 101 -7.91 -23.67 -12.13
N THR A 102 -7.37 -22.94 -13.10
CA THR A 102 -8.10 -21.88 -13.80
C THR A 102 -9.35 -22.46 -14.46
N GLY A 103 -10.50 -21.79 -14.32
CA GLY A 103 -11.79 -22.29 -14.80
C GLY A 103 -12.55 -23.21 -13.83
N GLU A 104 -12.04 -23.44 -12.61
CA GLU A 104 -12.78 -24.12 -11.54
C GLU A 104 -13.74 -23.19 -10.78
N GLY A 105 -13.94 -21.95 -11.24
CA GLY A 105 -14.89 -20.99 -10.64
C GLY A 105 -14.46 -20.40 -9.29
N LYS A 106 -13.19 -19.95 -9.17
CA LYS A 106 -12.62 -19.38 -7.93
C LYS A 106 -13.46 -18.24 -7.34
N THR A 107 -13.98 -17.34 -8.18
CA THR A 107 -14.84 -16.23 -7.74
C THR A 107 -16.06 -16.73 -6.99
N LEU A 108 -16.70 -17.80 -7.49
CA LEU A 108 -17.85 -18.41 -6.83
C LEU A 108 -17.45 -19.12 -5.52
N VAL A 109 -16.26 -19.73 -5.47
CA VAL A 109 -15.74 -20.40 -4.26
C VAL A 109 -15.62 -19.44 -3.09
N ALA A 110 -15.18 -18.20 -3.32
CA ALA A 110 -15.00 -17.20 -2.26
C ALA A 110 -16.32 -16.76 -1.60
N THR A 111 -17.47 -16.95 -2.25
CA THR A 111 -18.77 -16.52 -1.70
C THR A 111 -19.17 -17.21 -0.41
N MET A 112 -18.96 -18.53 -0.33
CA MET A 112 -19.33 -19.34 0.83
C MET A 112 -18.57 -18.93 2.11
N PRO A 113 -17.23 -18.88 2.13
CA PRO A 113 -16.49 -18.43 3.30
C PRO A 113 -16.68 -16.94 3.59
N ALA A 114 -16.85 -16.08 2.55
CA ALA A 114 -17.11 -14.66 2.77
C ALA A 114 -18.46 -14.44 3.47
N TYR A 115 -19.53 -15.12 3.02
CA TYR A 115 -20.83 -15.09 3.70
C TYR A 115 -20.71 -15.58 5.14
N LEU A 116 -20.15 -16.77 5.37
CA LEU A 116 -20.04 -17.36 6.71
C LEU A 116 -19.28 -16.42 7.67
N ARG A 117 -18.13 -15.88 7.24
CA ARG A 117 -17.30 -14.99 8.06
C ARG A 117 -17.92 -13.62 8.26
N SER A 118 -18.73 -13.14 7.31
CA SER A 118 -19.43 -11.85 7.44
C SER A 118 -20.48 -11.84 8.55
N LEU A 119 -20.97 -13.01 8.98
CA LEU A 119 -21.98 -13.13 10.04
C LEU A 119 -21.49 -12.64 11.41
N THR A 120 -20.17 -12.49 11.62
CA THR A 120 -19.61 -11.90 12.85
C THR A 120 -19.82 -10.38 12.94
N GLY A 121 -20.09 -9.70 11.82
CA GLY A 121 -20.21 -8.25 11.74
C GLY A 121 -18.88 -7.48 11.75
N GLU A 122 -17.74 -8.18 11.86
CA GLU A 122 -16.40 -7.57 11.90
C GLU A 122 -15.85 -7.17 10.52
N GLY A 123 -16.53 -7.58 9.44
CA GLY A 123 -16.18 -7.29 8.06
C GLY A 123 -15.26 -8.34 7.42
N VAL A 124 -15.42 -8.55 6.11
CA VAL A 124 -14.59 -9.44 5.29
C VAL A 124 -13.97 -8.70 4.13
N HIS A 125 -12.65 -8.77 3.96
CA HIS A 125 -11.98 -8.19 2.80
C HIS A 125 -11.71 -9.24 1.72
N VAL A 126 -12.15 -8.98 0.49
CA VAL A 126 -11.85 -9.81 -0.69
C VAL A 126 -10.93 -9.03 -1.62
N VAL A 127 -9.69 -9.50 -1.74
CA VAL A 127 -8.64 -8.80 -2.49
C VAL A 127 -8.51 -9.41 -3.87
N THR A 128 -8.50 -8.56 -4.90
CA THR A 128 -8.24 -8.93 -6.29
C THR A 128 -7.02 -8.18 -6.84
N VAL A 129 -6.59 -8.52 -8.06
CA VAL A 129 -5.37 -7.98 -8.68
C VAL A 129 -5.55 -6.60 -9.32
N ASN A 130 -6.79 -6.18 -9.62
CA ASN A 130 -7.07 -4.86 -10.21
C ASN A 130 -8.52 -4.41 -9.95
N ASP A 131 -8.74 -3.10 -10.07
CA ASP A 131 -10.04 -2.45 -9.82
C ASP A 131 -11.19 -2.98 -10.68
N TYR A 132 -10.90 -3.36 -11.93
CA TYR A 132 -11.93 -3.93 -12.82
C TYR A 132 -12.46 -5.26 -12.27
N LEU A 133 -11.56 -6.16 -11.83
CA LEU A 133 -11.96 -7.43 -11.24
C LEU A 133 -12.61 -7.24 -9.88
N ALA A 134 -12.11 -6.33 -9.04
CA ALA A 134 -12.76 -5.99 -7.77
C ALA A 134 -14.21 -5.57 -8.01
N LYS A 135 -14.43 -4.68 -9.00
CA LYS A 135 -15.75 -4.18 -9.34
C LYS A 135 -16.64 -5.26 -9.97
N TYR A 136 -16.14 -5.98 -10.96
CA TYR A 136 -16.89 -7.03 -11.63
C TYR A 136 -17.30 -8.15 -10.67
N GLN A 137 -16.36 -8.66 -9.86
CA GLN A 137 -16.63 -9.74 -8.92
C GLN A 137 -17.57 -9.29 -7.80
N SER A 138 -17.39 -8.09 -7.25
CA SER A 138 -18.32 -7.57 -6.23
C SER A 138 -19.72 -7.37 -6.80
N ASP A 139 -19.87 -6.81 -8.00
CA ASP A 139 -21.17 -6.61 -8.63
C ASP A 139 -21.88 -7.93 -8.96
N LEU A 140 -21.12 -8.97 -9.32
CA LEU A 140 -21.69 -10.30 -9.59
C LEU A 140 -22.09 -11.02 -8.30
N MET A 141 -21.20 -11.08 -7.31
CA MET A 141 -21.43 -11.82 -6.07
C MET A 141 -22.36 -11.09 -5.09
N SER A 142 -22.42 -9.75 -5.14
CA SER A 142 -23.38 -8.95 -4.37
C SER A 142 -24.83 -9.32 -4.64
N ARG A 143 -25.15 -9.90 -5.80
CA ARG A 143 -26.49 -10.41 -6.09
C ARG A 143 -26.88 -11.54 -5.13
N VAL A 144 -25.94 -12.43 -4.82
CA VAL A 144 -26.13 -13.53 -3.87
C VAL A 144 -26.13 -13.00 -2.43
N TYR A 145 -25.17 -12.13 -2.08
CA TYR A 145 -25.10 -11.55 -0.74
C TYR A 145 -26.34 -10.73 -0.40
N SER A 146 -26.76 -9.83 -1.30
CA SER A 146 -27.94 -8.98 -1.09
C SER A 146 -29.22 -9.79 -1.01
N PHE A 147 -29.32 -10.88 -1.79
CA PHE A 147 -30.42 -11.83 -1.64
C PHE A 147 -30.45 -12.39 -0.22
N LEU A 148 -29.32 -12.80 0.35
CA LEU A 148 -29.19 -13.27 1.73
C LEU A 148 -29.12 -12.15 2.78
N GLY A 149 -29.44 -10.89 2.44
CA GLY A 149 -29.41 -9.78 3.41
C GLY A 149 -28.02 -9.40 3.93
N VAL A 150 -26.95 -9.74 3.20
CA VAL A 150 -25.56 -9.38 3.49
C VAL A 150 -25.11 -8.26 2.56
N SER A 151 -24.55 -7.19 3.12
CA SER A 151 -24.12 -6.01 2.37
C SER A 151 -22.72 -6.20 1.76
N CYS A 152 -22.51 -5.64 0.56
CA CYS A 152 -21.26 -5.78 -0.19
C CYS A 152 -20.79 -4.44 -0.77
N GLY A 153 -19.63 -3.97 -0.32
CA GLY A 153 -18.97 -2.76 -0.81
C GLY A 153 -17.81 -3.06 -1.77
N CYS A 154 -17.35 -2.04 -2.50
CA CYS A 154 -16.16 -2.13 -3.34
C CYS A 154 -15.35 -0.83 -3.29
N VAL A 155 -14.09 -0.94 -2.88
CA VAL A 155 -13.13 0.16 -2.82
C VAL A 155 -12.37 0.25 -4.13
N LEU A 156 -12.35 1.45 -4.72
CA LEU A 156 -11.76 1.76 -6.02
C LEU A 156 -10.97 3.06 -5.98
N VAL A 157 -10.04 3.23 -6.91
CA VAL A 157 -9.28 4.47 -7.09
C VAL A 157 -10.22 5.66 -7.33
N GLY A 158 -9.93 6.80 -6.69
CA GLY A 158 -10.66 8.06 -6.90
C GLY A 158 -11.86 8.30 -5.98
N GLN A 159 -12.25 7.31 -5.17
CA GLN A 159 -13.26 7.50 -4.12
C GLN A 159 -12.75 8.42 -3.01
N THR A 160 -13.64 9.27 -2.50
CA THR A 160 -13.39 10.13 -1.33
C THR A 160 -13.31 9.31 -0.04
N PRO A 161 -12.66 9.82 1.04
CA PRO A 161 -12.62 9.12 2.33
C PRO A 161 -14.01 8.75 2.88
N ALA A 162 -14.99 9.65 2.75
CA ALA A 162 -16.37 9.39 3.16
C ALA A 162 -16.98 8.19 2.42
N GLN A 163 -16.83 8.13 1.09
CA GLN A 163 -17.30 7.00 0.29
C GLN A 163 -16.59 5.70 0.67
N ARG A 164 -15.27 5.75 0.92
CA ARG A 164 -14.52 4.55 1.34
C ARG A 164 -15.02 4.02 2.67
N ARG A 165 -15.30 4.89 3.64
CA ARG A 165 -15.87 4.50 4.94
C ARG A 165 -17.20 3.79 4.79
N GLU A 166 -18.08 4.26 3.91
CA GLU A 166 -19.33 3.57 3.58
C GLU A 166 -19.07 2.17 3.00
N MET A 167 -18.08 2.02 2.12
CA MET A 167 -17.72 0.70 1.55
C MET A 167 -17.11 -0.25 2.58
N TYR A 168 -16.26 0.25 3.48
CA TYR A 168 -15.66 -0.54 4.55
C TYR A 168 -16.68 -0.93 5.62
N ALA A 169 -17.71 -0.12 5.86
CA ALA A 169 -18.79 -0.42 6.81
C ALA A 169 -19.68 -1.60 6.37
N MET A 170 -19.67 -1.97 5.09
CA MET A 170 -20.40 -3.14 4.57
C MET A 170 -19.81 -4.45 5.09
N ASP A 171 -20.65 -5.48 5.24
CA ASP A 171 -20.28 -6.79 5.79
C ASP A 171 -19.13 -7.46 5.00
N ILE A 172 -19.10 -7.25 3.67
CA ILE A 172 -18.06 -7.71 2.77
C ILE A 172 -17.56 -6.53 1.94
N THR A 173 -16.24 -6.36 1.80
CA THR A 173 -15.63 -5.29 1.01
C THR A 173 -14.65 -5.88 0.00
N TYR A 174 -14.86 -5.62 -1.29
CA TYR A 174 -13.92 -5.95 -2.35
C TYR A 174 -12.95 -4.79 -2.61
N GLY A 175 -11.75 -5.10 -3.05
CA GLY A 175 -10.76 -4.09 -3.45
C GLY A 175 -9.49 -4.71 -3.99
N THR A 176 -8.46 -3.90 -4.17
CA THR A 176 -7.12 -4.36 -4.52
C THR A 176 -6.17 -4.24 -3.33
N ASN A 177 -5.09 -5.01 -3.36
CA ASN A 177 -4.03 -4.93 -2.33
C ASN A 177 -3.50 -3.50 -2.15
N ASN A 178 -3.36 -2.76 -3.25
CA ASN A 178 -2.92 -1.37 -3.25
C ASN A 178 -3.94 -0.48 -2.54
N GLU A 179 -5.23 -0.57 -2.87
CA GLU A 179 -6.25 0.26 -2.23
C GLU A 179 -6.36 -0.01 -0.72
N PHE A 180 -6.43 -1.28 -0.33
CA PHE A 180 -6.46 -1.68 1.08
C PHE A 180 -5.19 -1.26 1.84
N GLY A 181 -4.01 -1.44 1.24
CA GLY A 181 -2.76 -1.09 1.87
C GLY A 181 -2.55 0.42 1.97
N PHE A 182 -2.93 1.20 0.96
CA PHE A 182 -2.85 2.66 1.01
C PHE A 182 -3.90 3.28 1.93
N ASP A 183 -5.11 2.70 2.04
CA ASP A 183 -6.08 3.12 3.06
C ASP A 183 -5.56 2.87 4.47
N TYR A 184 -4.90 1.74 4.71
CA TYR A 184 -4.21 1.49 5.97
C TYR A 184 -3.13 2.55 6.25
N LEU A 185 -2.29 2.88 5.27
CA LEU A 185 -1.26 3.91 5.45
C LEU A 185 -1.89 5.30 5.68
N ARG A 186 -2.97 5.65 4.98
CA ARG A 186 -3.70 6.91 5.16
C ARG A 186 -4.35 7.01 6.54
N ASP A 187 -4.97 5.92 7.01
CA ASP A 187 -5.58 5.88 8.35
C ASP A 187 -4.54 6.13 9.44
N ASN A 188 -3.32 5.60 9.29
CA ASN A 188 -2.22 5.84 10.23
C ASN A 188 -1.51 7.20 10.01
N MET A 189 -1.96 8.01 9.06
CA MET A 189 -1.56 9.40 8.86
C MET A 189 -2.71 10.38 9.18
N ALA A 190 -3.89 9.88 9.53
CA ALA A 190 -5.04 10.71 9.88
C ALA A 190 -4.75 11.49 11.16
N GLN A 191 -5.14 12.77 11.17
CA GLN A 191 -5.06 13.63 12.36
C GLN A 191 -6.41 13.75 13.08
N VAL A 192 -7.50 13.42 12.39
CA VAL A 192 -8.85 13.46 12.95
C VAL A 192 -9.56 12.11 12.71
N PRO A 193 -10.42 11.66 13.64
CA PRO A 193 -11.11 10.37 13.50
C PRO A 193 -12.01 10.29 12.26
N GLU A 194 -12.55 11.42 11.81
CA GLU A 194 -13.42 11.51 10.64
C GLU A 194 -12.69 11.27 9.31
N ASP A 195 -11.36 11.16 9.32
CA ASP A 195 -10.56 10.81 8.15
C ASP A 195 -10.26 9.30 8.07
N LEU A 196 -10.48 8.54 9.15
CA LEU A 196 -10.30 7.08 9.18
C LEU A 196 -11.35 6.39 8.31
N VAL A 197 -10.93 5.44 7.47
CA VAL A 197 -11.83 4.74 6.54
C VAL A 197 -11.98 3.25 6.85
N GLN A 198 -10.94 2.58 7.34
CA GLN A 198 -10.98 1.15 7.67
C GLN A 198 -11.54 0.91 9.06
N ARG A 199 -11.99 -0.33 9.32
CA ARG A 199 -12.55 -0.77 10.61
C ARG A 199 -11.89 -2.04 11.16
N GLY A 200 -10.61 -2.23 10.89
CA GLY A 200 -9.83 -3.39 11.33
C GLY A 200 -9.53 -4.40 10.21
N HIS A 201 -8.94 -5.53 10.61
CA HIS A 201 -8.41 -6.56 9.71
C HIS A 201 -8.88 -7.96 10.16
N ALA A 202 -10.21 -8.20 10.15
CA ALA A 202 -10.79 -9.40 10.75
C ALA A 202 -10.58 -10.69 9.93
N TYR A 203 -10.90 -10.65 8.63
CA TYR A 203 -10.74 -11.78 7.71
C TYR A 203 -10.43 -11.31 6.29
N VAL A 204 -9.54 -12.02 5.59
CA VAL A 204 -9.18 -11.71 4.21
C VAL A 204 -9.11 -12.94 3.32
N ILE A 205 -9.68 -12.82 2.12
CA ILE A 205 -9.52 -13.77 1.02
C ILE A 205 -8.75 -13.07 -0.10
N VAL A 206 -7.56 -13.57 -0.40
CA VAL A 206 -6.72 -13.05 -1.49
C VAL A 206 -6.94 -13.89 -2.75
N ASP A 207 -7.66 -13.34 -3.74
CA ASP A 207 -7.71 -13.92 -5.08
C ASP A 207 -6.34 -13.76 -5.76
N GLU A 208 -5.94 -14.78 -6.53
CA GLU A 208 -4.65 -14.82 -7.21
C GLU A 208 -3.48 -14.57 -6.24
N VAL A 209 -3.53 -15.25 -5.08
CA VAL A 209 -2.63 -15.07 -3.93
C VAL A 209 -1.14 -15.16 -4.28
N ASP A 210 -0.78 -15.98 -5.26
CA ASP A 210 0.60 -16.10 -5.72
C ASP A 210 1.09 -14.85 -6.44
N SER A 211 0.25 -14.15 -7.19
CA SER A 211 0.69 -12.88 -7.75
C SER A 211 0.77 -11.77 -6.72
N ILE A 212 -0.20 -11.69 -5.81
CA ILE A 212 -0.23 -10.59 -4.83
C ILE A 212 0.87 -10.78 -3.77
N LEU A 213 0.95 -11.97 -3.17
CA LEU A 213 1.83 -12.22 -2.02
C LEU A 213 3.24 -12.69 -2.40
N ILE A 214 3.50 -13.00 -3.68
CA ILE A 214 4.81 -13.44 -4.17
C ILE A 214 5.33 -12.54 -5.32
N ASP A 215 4.55 -12.26 -6.36
CA ASP A 215 5.07 -11.44 -7.48
C ASP A 215 5.12 -9.94 -7.15
N GLU A 216 4.07 -9.41 -6.55
CA GLU A 216 3.94 -7.98 -6.19
C GLU A 216 4.63 -7.64 -4.87
N ALA A 217 4.79 -8.62 -3.99
CA ALA A 217 5.47 -8.47 -2.69
C ALA A 217 6.99 -8.19 -2.78
N ARG A 218 7.50 -7.88 -3.97
CA ARG A 218 8.89 -7.44 -4.22
C ARG A 218 9.11 -5.97 -3.88
N THR A 219 8.06 -5.17 -3.92
CA THR A 219 8.10 -3.72 -3.67
C THR A 219 7.13 -3.35 -2.56
N PRO A 220 7.56 -2.55 -1.56
CA PRO A 220 6.65 -2.05 -0.53
C PRO A 220 5.65 -1.03 -1.10
N LEU A 221 4.58 -0.78 -0.34
CA LEU A 221 3.68 0.34 -0.55
C LEU A 221 4.26 1.56 0.15
N ILE A 222 4.45 2.65 -0.58
CA ILE A 222 5.06 3.88 -0.06
C ILE A 222 4.17 5.07 -0.39
N ILE A 223 3.85 5.87 0.61
CA ILE A 223 3.32 7.23 0.47
C ILE A 223 4.49 8.20 0.67
N SER A 224 4.78 8.99 -0.35
CA SER A 224 5.78 10.05 -0.25
C SER A 224 5.14 11.42 -0.42
N GLY A 225 5.72 12.43 0.20
CA GLY A 225 5.30 13.83 0.07
C GLY A 225 6.50 14.77 0.14
N PRO A 226 6.29 16.06 -0.17
CA PRO A 226 7.38 17.03 -0.17
C PRO A 226 7.99 17.13 1.23
N ALA A 227 9.31 17.07 1.30
CA ALA A 227 10.09 17.39 2.47
C ALA A 227 10.03 18.89 2.74
N ASP A 228 10.17 19.27 4.01
CA ASP A 228 10.28 20.68 4.40
C ASP A 228 11.56 21.27 3.78
N GLY A 229 11.42 22.40 3.08
CA GLY A 229 12.41 22.91 2.11
C GLY A 229 13.77 23.36 2.65
N ASP A 230 14.05 23.20 3.95
CA ASP A 230 15.29 23.65 4.58
C ASP A 230 16.52 22.78 4.17
N LEU A 231 16.26 21.57 3.66
CA LEU A 231 17.29 20.64 3.15
C LEU A 231 17.92 21.08 1.82
N ASN A 232 17.26 21.97 1.06
CA ASN A 232 17.76 22.45 -0.24
C ASN A 232 19.14 23.12 -0.13
N ARG A 233 19.48 23.69 1.04
CA ARG A 233 20.78 24.32 1.29
C ARG A 233 21.94 23.32 1.15
N TRP A 234 21.74 22.08 1.59
CA TRP A 234 22.79 21.06 1.61
C TRP A 234 23.12 20.58 0.20
N TYR A 235 22.12 20.42 -0.66
CA TYR A 235 22.33 20.10 -2.07
C TYR A 235 23.21 21.14 -2.78
N VAL A 236 22.99 22.43 -2.50
CA VAL A 236 23.80 23.53 -3.06
C VAL A 236 25.24 23.47 -2.53
N GLU A 237 25.43 23.31 -1.23
CA GLU A 237 26.77 23.24 -0.63
C GLU A 237 27.54 21.99 -1.08
N PHE A 238 26.92 20.81 -1.11
CA PHE A 238 27.58 19.59 -1.58
C PHE A 238 27.88 19.60 -3.09
N ALA A 239 27.03 20.23 -3.91
CA ALA A 239 27.36 20.46 -5.32
C ALA A 239 28.61 21.36 -5.49
N ARG A 240 28.79 22.33 -4.57
CA ARG A 240 30.00 23.16 -4.51
C ARG A 240 31.21 22.36 -4.03
N ILE A 241 31.08 21.59 -2.95
CA ILE A 241 32.16 20.77 -2.38
C ILE A 241 32.61 19.70 -3.38
N ALA A 242 31.69 19.02 -4.06
CA ALA A 242 32.01 17.99 -5.05
C ALA A 242 32.87 18.53 -6.22
N ARG A 243 32.80 19.83 -6.54
CA ARG A 243 33.67 20.47 -7.53
C ARG A 243 35.11 20.66 -7.04
N LEU A 244 35.33 20.73 -5.72
CA LEU A 244 36.66 20.85 -5.11
C LEU A 244 37.37 19.50 -4.99
N LEU A 245 36.60 18.42 -4.84
CA LEU A 245 37.13 17.06 -4.76
C LEU A 245 37.64 16.56 -6.11
N LYS A 246 38.72 15.78 -6.08
CA LYS A 246 39.37 15.21 -7.26
C LYS A 246 39.20 13.70 -7.35
N ARG A 247 38.86 13.24 -8.55
CA ARG A 247 38.81 11.82 -8.91
C ARG A 247 40.18 11.15 -8.74
N ASP A 248 40.17 9.93 -8.21
CA ASP A 248 41.33 9.06 -7.92
C ASP A 248 42.31 9.62 -6.85
N GLU A 249 41.97 10.74 -6.22
CA GLU A 249 42.67 11.28 -5.04
C GLU A 249 41.73 11.32 -3.83
N ASP A 250 40.51 11.82 -4.01
CA ASP A 250 39.51 12.05 -2.95
C ASP A 250 38.34 11.06 -3.01
N TYR A 251 38.08 10.49 -4.19
CA TYR A 251 37.05 9.48 -4.41
C TYR A 251 37.38 8.63 -5.64
N GLU A 252 36.87 7.40 -5.67
CA GLU A 252 36.94 6.46 -6.79
C GLU A 252 35.56 6.27 -7.44
N VAL A 253 35.54 6.01 -8.76
CA VAL A 253 34.31 5.80 -9.53
C VAL A 253 34.35 4.44 -10.22
N ASP A 254 33.37 3.57 -9.93
CA ASP A 254 33.12 2.33 -10.68
C ASP A 254 32.01 2.56 -11.70
N GLU A 255 32.40 2.83 -12.94
CA GLU A 255 31.48 3.10 -14.06
C GLU A 255 30.61 1.89 -14.43
N LYS A 256 31.09 0.65 -14.20
CA LYS A 256 30.31 -0.56 -14.52
C LYS A 256 29.19 -0.79 -13.52
N LYS A 257 29.44 -0.51 -12.25
CA LYS A 257 28.44 -0.63 -11.18
C LYS A 257 27.65 0.66 -10.97
N LYS A 258 28.04 1.77 -11.61
CA LYS A 258 27.50 3.12 -11.40
C LYS A 258 27.53 3.53 -9.92
N THR A 259 28.64 3.24 -9.24
CA THR A 259 28.86 3.55 -7.82
C THR A 259 30.10 4.41 -7.62
N VAL A 260 30.12 5.19 -6.54
CA VAL A 260 31.26 6.02 -6.13
C VAL A 260 31.68 5.59 -4.73
N GLY A 261 32.98 5.48 -4.50
CA GLY A 261 33.57 5.25 -3.18
C GLY A 261 34.36 6.49 -2.75
N ILE A 262 34.07 7.03 -1.57
CA ILE A 262 34.78 8.20 -1.04
C ILE A 262 36.01 7.70 -0.28
N LEU A 263 37.18 8.31 -0.54
CA LEU A 263 38.44 7.96 0.11
C LEU A 263 38.64 8.81 1.38
N GLU A 264 39.53 8.38 2.27
CA GLU A 264 39.85 9.06 3.54
C GLU A 264 40.24 10.54 3.34
N THR A 265 41.08 10.81 2.36
CA THR A 265 41.48 12.16 1.91
C THR A 265 40.29 13.02 1.46
N GLY A 266 39.25 12.41 0.91
CA GLY A 266 38.01 13.09 0.54
C GLY A 266 37.12 13.39 1.74
N ILE A 267 37.11 12.50 2.74
CA ILE A 267 36.38 12.69 4.01
C ILE A 267 36.98 13.87 4.77
N ASP A 268 38.31 13.89 4.97
CA ASP A 268 39.02 14.97 5.67
C ASP A 268 38.71 16.35 5.05
N LYS A 269 38.76 16.45 3.71
CA LYS A 269 38.48 17.70 2.98
C LYS A 269 37.04 18.17 3.13
N VAL A 270 36.09 17.24 3.28
CA VAL A 270 34.67 17.56 3.47
C VAL A 270 34.43 17.99 4.91
N GLU A 271 35.02 17.30 5.89
CA GLU A 271 34.97 17.65 7.31
C GLU A 271 35.52 19.06 7.56
N ASP A 272 36.66 19.40 6.95
CA ASP A 272 37.26 20.74 6.98
C ASP A 272 36.34 21.82 6.38
N GLN A 273 35.63 21.52 5.28
CA GLN A 273 34.72 22.48 4.64
C GLN A 273 33.44 22.70 5.45
N LEU A 274 32.97 21.68 6.14
CA LEU A 274 31.75 21.71 6.93
C LEU A 274 31.99 22.17 8.39
N GLY A 275 33.24 22.11 8.86
CA GLY A 275 33.60 22.42 10.24
C GLY A 275 33.09 21.36 11.23
N VAL A 276 33.01 20.10 10.81
CA VAL A 276 32.58 18.96 11.64
C VAL A 276 33.76 18.06 11.94
N GLU A 277 33.81 17.48 13.15
CA GLU A 277 34.92 16.62 13.57
C GLU A 277 34.87 15.22 12.96
N ASN A 278 33.65 14.71 12.68
CA ASN A 278 33.45 13.39 12.10
C ASN A 278 32.14 13.33 11.29
N LEU A 279 32.26 13.00 10.01
CA LEU A 279 31.12 12.87 9.09
C LEU A 279 30.24 11.64 9.40
N TYR A 280 30.76 10.64 10.12
CA TYR A 280 30.09 9.39 10.49
C TYR A 280 29.42 9.41 11.86
N GLU A 281 29.35 10.57 12.52
CA GLU A 281 28.51 10.72 13.71
C GLU A 281 27.02 10.61 13.36
N ALA A 282 26.21 10.11 14.30
CA ALA A 282 24.77 9.91 14.10
C ALA A 282 24.06 11.20 13.64
N ALA A 283 24.47 12.36 14.16
CA ALA A 283 23.92 13.66 13.78
C ALA A 283 24.28 14.10 12.34
N ASN A 284 25.39 13.61 11.78
CA ASN A 284 25.92 13.99 10.47
C ASN A 284 25.65 12.94 9.37
N THR A 285 25.06 11.80 9.73
CA THR A 285 24.79 10.69 8.82
C THR A 285 24.03 11.09 7.54
N PRO A 286 23.04 12.02 7.56
CA PRO A 286 22.37 12.47 6.34
C PRO A 286 23.30 13.18 5.33
N LEU A 287 24.39 13.80 5.80
CA LEU A 287 25.33 14.55 4.98
C LEU A 287 26.11 13.65 4.01
N ILE A 288 26.32 12.39 4.38
CA ILE A 288 26.99 11.37 3.55
C ILE A 288 26.18 11.12 2.28
N GLY A 289 24.84 11.07 2.40
CA GLY A 289 23.95 10.90 1.25
C GLY A 289 24.08 12.04 0.25
N PHE A 290 24.05 13.29 0.73
CA PHE A 290 24.23 14.48 -0.13
C PHE A 290 25.60 14.51 -0.81
N LEU A 291 26.67 14.17 -0.09
CA LEU A 291 28.02 14.08 -0.65
C LEU A 291 28.12 13.03 -1.75
N ASN A 292 27.62 11.82 -1.48
CA ASN A 292 27.65 10.72 -2.44
C ASN A 292 26.85 11.08 -3.70
N ASN A 293 25.64 11.62 -3.53
CA ASN A 293 24.80 12.05 -4.64
C ASN A 293 25.41 13.20 -5.44
N ALA A 294 26.09 14.16 -4.79
CA ALA A 294 26.77 15.24 -5.50
C ALA A 294 27.94 14.73 -6.37
N ILE A 295 28.73 13.77 -5.86
CA ILE A 295 29.83 13.17 -6.64
C ILE A 295 29.28 12.28 -7.75
N ARG A 296 28.24 11.47 -7.49
CA ARG A 296 27.54 10.68 -8.51
C ARG A 296 26.97 11.58 -9.59
N ALA A 297 26.32 12.68 -9.24
CA ALA A 297 25.78 13.65 -10.19
C ALA A 297 26.89 14.23 -11.07
N LYS A 298 28.04 14.54 -10.48
CA LYS A 298 29.21 15.07 -11.19
C LYS A 298 29.77 14.06 -12.21
N GLU A 299 29.99 12.81 -11.81
CA GLU A 299 30.80 11.84 -12.56
C GLU A 299 30.01 10.80 -13.39
N LEU A 300 28.77 10.50 -13.01
CA LEU A 300 27.98 9.40 -13.61
C LEU A 300 26.79 9.87 -14.44
N PHE A 301 26.42 11.16 -14.36
CA PHE A 301 25.26 11.71 -15.05
C PHE A 301 25.67 12.93 -15.89
N PHE A 302 25.53 12.78 -17.20
CA PHE A 302 26.03 13.73 -18.19
C PHE A 302 24.88 14.51 -18.86
N LEU A 303 25.02 15.83 -18.88
CA LEU A 303 24.17 16.73 -19.63
C LEU A 303 24.20 16.37 -21.12
N ASP A 304 23.05 16.46 -21.79
CA ASP A 304 22.81 16.11 -23.20
C ASP A 304 22.96 14.61 -23.55
N LYS A 305 23.14 13.75 -22.54
CA LYS A 305 23.18 12.29 -22.72
C LYS A 305 22.16 11.59 -21.83
N ASP A 306 22.25 11.79 -20.52
CA ASP A 306 21.37 11.16 -19.53
C ASP A 306 20.16 12.05 -19.22
N TYR A 307 20.33 13.36 -19.31
CA TYR A 307 19.28 14.37 -19.12
C TYR A 307 19.59 15.63 -19.90
N ILE A 308 18.58 16.48 -20.08
CA ILE A 308 18.70 17.85 -20.61
C ILE A 308 18.15 18.85 -19.59
N VAL A 309 18.53 20.11 -19.72
CA VAL A 309 17.94 21.21 -18.94
C VAL A 309 17.13 22.08 -19.89
N ASP A 310 15.82 22.13 -19.71
CA ASP A 310 14.91 22.96 -20.51
C ASP A 310 13.88 23.65 -19.61
N GLY A 311 13.56 24.92 -19.90
CA GLY A 311 12.60 25.71 -19.10
C GLY A 311 12.98 25.91 -17.63
N GLY A 312 14.24 25.71 -17.24
CA GLY A 312 14.65 25.72 -15.83
C GLY A 312 14.29 24.44 -15.09
N GLU A 313 14.14 23.31 -15.78
CA GLU A 313 13.92 21.98 -15.20
C GLU A 313 14.87 20.94 -15.79
N VAL A 314 15.26 19.94 -14.99
CA VAL A 314 16.04 18.77 -15.44
C VAL A 314 15.07 17.72 -16.01
N LEU A 315 15.21 17.38 -17.29
CA LEU A 315 14.38 16.37 -17.96
C LEU A 315 15.22 15.16 -18.36
N ILE A 316 14.81 13.96 -17.93
CA ILE A 316 15.53 12.71 -18.20
C ILE A 316 15.41 12.34 -19.68
N VAL A 317 16.52 11.90 -20.26
CA VAL A 317 16.56 11.35 -21.62
C VAL A 317 16.71 9.84 -21.56
N ASP A 318 15.89 9.13 -22.33
CA ASP A 318 15.99 7.69 -22.48
C ASP A 318 17.27 7.30 -23.25
N GLU A 319 18.13 6.50 -22.64
CA GLU A 319 19.45 6.11 -23.16
C GLU A 319 19.38 5.33 -24.49
N HIS A 320 18.26 4.64 -24.76
CA HIS A 320 18.10 3.81 -25.96
C HIS A 320 17.41 4.56 -27.10
N THR A 321 16.47 5.45 -26.79
CA THR A 321 15.63 6.12 -27.79
C THR A 321 15.97 7.60 -27.99
N GLY A 322 16.76 8.21 -27.10
CA GLY A 322 17.08 9.64 -27.11
C GLY A 322 15.87 10.54 -26.88
N ARG A 323 14.74 9.99 -26.42
CA ARG A 323 13.50 10.74 -26.16
C ARG A 323 13.53 11.33 -24.76
N VAL A 324 13.04 12.56 -24.65
CA VAL A 324 12.79 13.23 -23.37
C VAL A 324 11.59 12.58 -22.69
N LEU A 325 11.74 12.23 -21.41
CA LEU A 325 10.72 11.60 -20.57
C LEU A 325 10.13 12.63 -19.58
N PRO A 326 9.13 13.44 -19.99
CA PRO A 326 8.55 14.46 -19.13
C PRO A 326 7.88 13.84 -17.90
N GLY A 327 8.06 14.48 -16.73
CA GLY A 327 7.48 14.06 -15.46
C GLY A 327 8.24 12.96 -14.70
N ARG A 328 9.33 12.41 -15.27
CA ARG A 328 10.20 11.47 -14.55
C ARG A 328 11.33 12.20 -13.82
N ARG A 329 11.62 11.77 -12.59
CA ARG A 329 12.72 12.25 -11.76
C ARG A 329 13.61 11.09 -11.34
N TYR A 330 14.87 11.37 -11.01
CA TYR A 330 15.75 10.40 -10.36
C TYR A 330 15.41 10.33 -8.86
N ASN A 331 15.54 9.15 -8.26
CA ASN A 331 15.19 8.93 -6.85
C ASN A 331 16.35 9.30 -5.91
N ASP A 332 16.11 9.21 -4.61
CA ASP A 332 17.12 9.23 -3.53
C ASP A 332 18.00 10.48 -3.56
N GLY A 333 17.39 11.66 -3.67
CA GLY A 333 18.09 12.94 -3.76
C GLY A 333 18.92 13.19 -5.03
N MET A 334 18.98 12.21 -5.94
CA MET A 334 19.84 12.27 -7.12
C MET A 334 19.40 13.35 -8.11
N HIS A 335 18.08 13.55 -8.26
CA HIS A 335 17.56 14.57 -9.16
C HIS A 335 17.84 15.98 -8.61
N GLN A 336 17.72 16.17 -7.31
CA GLN A 336 18.06 17.40 -6.60
C GLN A 336 19.56 17.68 -6.67
N ALA A 337 20.40 16.66 -6.57
CA ALA A 337 21.84 16.79 -6.75
C ALA A 337 22.20 17.20 -8.19
N ILE A 338 21.47 16.73 -9.21
CA ILE A 338 21.65 17.18 -10.60
C ILE A 338 21.11 18.61 -10.78
N GLU A 339 19.95 18.93 -10.22
CA GLU A 339 19.41 20.31 -10.21
C GLU A 339 20.44 21.27 -9.58
N ALA A 340 21.03 20.91 -8.44
CA ALA A 340 22.07 21.68 -7.78
C ALA A 340 23.38 21.75 -8.60
N LYS A 341 23.79 20.65 -9.23
CA LYS A 341 24.97 20.59 -10.12
C LYS A 341 24.85 21.60 -11.26
N GLU A 342 23.67 21.68 -11.87
CA GLU A 342 23.38 22.52 -13.04
C GLU A 342 22.88 23.93 -12.67
N GLY A 343 22.71 24.23 -11.38
CA GLY A 343 22.26 25.54 -10.90
C GLY A 343 20.78 25.84 -11.17
N VAL A 344 19.97 24.78 -11.27
CA VAL A 344 18.52 24.82 -11.47
C VAL A 344 17.82 24.97 -10.11
N GLU A 345 16.60 25.52 -10.09
CA GLU A 345 15.79 25.60 -8.88
C GLU A 345 15.51 24.19 -8.33
N ILE A 346 16.02 23.92 -7.12
CA ILE A 346 15.91 22.61 -6.48
C ILE A 346 14.48 22.46 -5.95
N LYS A 347 13.72 21.54 -6.53
CA LYS A 347 12.39 21.24 -5.98
C LYS A 347 12.56 20.32 -4.79
N ALA A 348 11.79 20.58 -3.73
CA ALA A 348 11.80 19.79 -2.50
C ALA A 348 11.80 18.28 -2.80
N GLU A 349 12.63 17.55 -2.07
CA GLU A 349 12.70 16.10 -2.14
C GLU A 349 11.38 15.48 -1.67
N ASN A 350 11.01 14.35 -2.25
CA ASN A 350 9.90 13.58 -1.72
C ASN A 350 10.44 12.65 -0.64
N GLN A 351 10.02 12.84 0.60
CA GLN A 351 10.35 11.94 1.70
C GLN A 351 9.25 10.90 1.90
N THR A 352 9.62 9.72 2.42
CA THR A 352 8.67 8.69 2.84
C THR A 352 7.87 9.21 4.04
N LEU A 353 6.55 9.28 3.89
CA LEU A 353 5.63 9.64 4.97
C LEU A 353 5.08 8.41 5.69
N ALA A 354 4.83 7.35 4.93
CA ALA A 354 4.36 6.07 5.45
C ALA A 354 4.75 4.96 4.48
N THR A 355 5.10 3.79 5.01
CA THR A 355 5.49 2.63 4.22
C THR A 355 5.01 1.34 4.88
N ILE A 356 4.67 0.33 4.09
CA ILE A 356 4.43 -1.05 4.56
C ILE A 356 4.70 -2.04 3.44
N THR A 357 5.32 -3.18 3.75
CA THR A 357 5.38 -4.29 2.80
C THR A 357 4.04 -5.01 2.72
N LEU A 358 3.68 -5.57 1.56
CA LEU A 358 2.47 -6.39 1.44
C LEU A 358 2.49 -7.55 2.44
N GLN A 359 3.66 -8.13 2.66
CA GLN A 359 3.90 -9.17 3.66
C GLN A 359 3.37 -8.76 5.04
N ASN A 360 3.85 -7.63 5.57
CA ASN A 360 3.47 -7.16 6.90
C ASN A 360 2.04 -6.62 6.95
N TYR A 361 1.56 -6.01 5.86
CA TYR A 361 0.15 -5.62 5.74
C TYR A 361 -0.80 -6.82 5.91
N PHE A 362 -0.57 -7.91 5.17
CA PHE A 362 -1.42 -9.09 5.30
C PHE A 362 -1.22 -9.85 6.61
N ARG A 363 -0.09 -9.66 7.31
CA ARG A 363 0.12 -10.20 8.67
C ARG A 363 -0.70 -9.51 9.74
N LEU A 364 -1.26 -8.32 9.49
CA LEU A 364 -2.20 -7.64 10.39
C LEU A 364 -3.48 -8.45 10.63
N TYR A 365 -3.89 -9.25 9.64
CA TYR A 365 -5.01 -10.18 9.80
C TYR A 365 -4.59 -11.35 10.70
N PRO A 366 -5.43 -11.74 11.69
CA PRO A 366 -5.13 -12.82 12.63
C PRO A 366 -4.74 -14.14 11.94
N GLU A 367 -3.91 -14.94 12.62
CA GLU A 367 -3.62 -16.29 12.15
C GLU A 367 -4.90 -17.13 12.10
N GLY A 368 -5.09 -17.87 11.01
CA GLY A 368 -6.35 -18.57 10.71
C GLY A 368 -7.40 -17.70 10.01
N SER A 369 -7.20 -16.38 9.92
CA SER A 369 -8.08 -15.44 9.22
C SER A 369 -7.51 -14.92 7.89
N ARG A 370 -6.44 -15.55 7.41
CA ARG A 370 -5.80 -15.24 6.12
C ARG A 370 -5.99 -16.40 5.17
N ALA A 371 -6.71 -16.17 4.09
CA ALA A 371 -7.00 -17.18 3.08
C ALA A 371 -6.63 -16.68 1.70
N GLY A 372 -6.48 -17.61 0.76
CA GLY A 372 -6.22 -17.22 -0.62
C GLY A 372 -6.55 -18.32 -1.62
N MET A 373 -6.68 -17.96 -2.88
CA MET A 373 -6.98 -18.91 -3.95
C MET A 373 -6.12 -18.62 -5.16
N THR A 374 -5.65 -19.67 -5.83
CA THR A 374 -4.90 -19.57 -7.09
C THR A 374 -4.84 -20.93 -7.79
N GLY A 375 -4.42 -20.96 -9.06
CA GLY A 375 -4.19 -22.22 -9.78
C GLY A 375 -2.82 -22.85 -9.55
N THR A 376 -1.90 -22.13 -8.89
CA THR A 376 -0.48 -22.46 -8.87
C THR A 376 0.22 -22.03 -7.57
N ALA A 377 -0.18 -22.52 -6.40
CA ALA A 377 0.42 -22.17 -5.11
C ALA A 377 1.42 -23.21 -4.57
N GLU A 378 1.34 -24.47 -5.01
CA GLU A 378 2.10 -25.58 -4.41
C GLU A 378 3.62 -25.36 -4.47
N THR A 379 4.12 -24.71 -5.52
CA THR A 379 5.56 -24.41 -5.66
C THR A 379 6.07 -23.45 -4.59
N GLU A 380 5.23 -22.52 -4.14
CA GLU A 380 5.58 -21.49 -3.15
C GLU A 380 5.07 -21.83 -1.74
N ALA A 381 4.58 -23.06 -1.51
CA ALA A 381 3.98 -23.47 -0.24
C ALA A 381 4.90 -23.23 0.97
N ALA A 382 6.21 -23.42 0.80
CA ALA A 382 7.19 -23.15 1.85
C ALA A 382 7.30 -21.65 2.18
N GLU A 383 7.22 -20.76 1.18
CA GLU A 383 7.23 -19.31 1.40
C GLU A 383 5.95 -18.86 2.09
N PHE A 384 4.78 -19.37 1.67
CA PHE A 384 3.49 -19.08 2.33
C PHE A 384 3.47 -19.51 3.80
N ALA A 385 3.95 -20.72 4.10
CA ALA A 385 3.99 -21.23 5.46
C ALA A 385 4.98 -20.47 6.34
N ASN A 386 6.14 -20.09 5.81
CA ASN A 386 7.16 -19.39 6.59
C ASN A 386 6.80 -17.93 6.86
N THR A 387 6.37 -17.20 5.83
CA THR A 387 6.11 -15.75 5.89
C THR A 387 4.72 -15.44 6.44
N TYR A 388 3.68 -16.10 5.94
CA TYR A 388 2.28 -15.76 6.24
C TYR A 388 1.60 -16.74 7.20
N LYS A 389 2.26 -17.85 7.55
CA LYS A 389 1.67 -18.96 8.33
C LYS A 389 0.42 -19.55 7.66
N ILE A 390 0.40 -19.57 6.34
CA ILE A 390 -0.71 -20.11 5.54
C ILE A 390 -0.26 -21.41 4.88
N SER A 391 -1.10 -22.45 4.96
CA SER A 391 -0.85 -23.73 4.30
C SER A 391 -1.58 -23.81 2.96
N VAL A 392 -0.97 -24.50 1.98
CA VAL A 392 -1.56 -24.72 0.66
C VAL A 392 -2.27 -26.07 0.62
N VAL A 393 -3.46 -26.12 0.04
CA VAL A 393 -4.23 -27.35 -0.17
C VAL A 393 -4.54 -27.50 -1.66
N PRO A 394 -4.00 -28.54 -2.34
CA PRO A 394 -4.33 -28.82 -3.75
C PRO A 394 -5.71 -29.46 -3.84
N ILE A 395 -6.71 -28.68 -4.26
CA ILE A 395 -8.08 -29.14 -4.44
C ILE A 395 -8.17 -29.91 -5.77
N PRO A 396 -8.82 -31.10 -5.80
CA PRO A 396 -9.05 -31.82 -7.05
C PRO A 396 -9.84 -30.99 -8.06
N THR A 397 -9.60 -31.22 -9.36
CA THR A 397 -10.41 -30.59 -10.42
C THR A 397 -11.79 -31.26 -10.50
N ASN A 398 -12.81 -30.51 -10.90
CA ASN A 398 -14.16 -31.04 -11.06
C ASN A 398 -14.24 -32.13 -12.14
N LYS A 399 -13.50 -31.93 -13.24
CA LYS A 399 -13.35 -32.87 -14.35
C LYS A 399 -11.88 -33.23 -14.57
N PRO A 400 -11.56 -34.41 -15.12
CA PRO A 400 -10.19 -34.78 -15.44
C PRO A 400 -9.54 -33.80 -16.43
N MET A 401 -8.32 -33.38 -16.15
CA MET A 401 -7.54 -32.50 -17.03
C MET A 401 -6.93 -33.31 -18.18
N ILE A 402 -7.32 -33.00 -19.42
CA ILE A 402 -6.89 -33.73 -20.63
C ILE A 402 -6.06 -32.88 -21.60
N ARG A 403 -5.64 -31.68 -21.20
CA ARG A 403 -4.83 -30.78 -22.04
C ARG A 403 -3.49 -31.42 -22.39
N GLU A 404 -3.10 -31.31 -23.65
CA GLU A 404 -1.77 -31.74 -24.12
C GLU A 404 -0.73 -30.63 -23.96
N ASP A 405 0.12 -30.74 -22.95
CA ASP A 405 1.27 -29.84 -22.76
C ASP A 405 2.47 -30.34 -23.57
N LYS A 406 2.71 -29.75 -24.75
CA LYS A 406 3.83 -30.11 -25.63
C LYS A 406 5.16 -29.59 -25.07
N SER A 407 6.24 -30.24 -25.51
CA SER A 407 7.62 -29.82 -25.27
C SER A 407 7.92 -28.47 -25.92
N ASP A 408 8.84 -27.73 -25.33
CA ASP A 408 9.27 -26.42 -25.84
C ASP A 408 10.08 -26.58 -27.14
N LEU A 409 9.90 -25.64 -28.08
CA LEU A 409 10.73 -25.51 -29.27
C LEU A 409 11.71 -24.35 -29.05
N VAL A 410 13.01 -24.62 -29.20
CA VAL A 410 14.07 -23.63 -28.95
C VAL A 410 14.79 -23.31 -30.25
N TYR A 411 14.89 -22.04 -30.61
CA TYR A 411 15.51 -21.58 -31.85
C TYR A 411 16.85 -20.87 -31.57
N PRO A 412 17.79 -20.87 -32.52
CA PRO A 412 19.03 -20.11 -32.39
C PRO A 412 18.80 -18.59 -32.34
N THR A 413 17.87 -18.07 -33.16
CA THR A 413 17.59 -16.63 -33.29
C THR A 413 16.14 -16.29 -32.97
N GLU A 414 15.90 -15.05 -32.55
CA GLU A 414 14.56 -14.53 -32.32
C GLU A 414 13.76 -14.43 -33.63
N GLU A 415 14.40 -14.12 -34.75
CA GLU A 415 13.74 -14.07 -36.07
C GLU A 415 13.19 -15.46 -36.47
N GLY A 416 14.01 -16.52 -36.34
CA GLY A 416 13.58 -17.89 -36.62
C GLY A 416 12.46 -18.36 -35.69
N LYS A 417 12.53 -18.01 -34.39
CA LYS A 417 11.46 -18.24 -33.40
C LYS A 417 10.15 -17.59 -33.85
N LEU A 418 10.16 -16.29 -34.15
CA LEU A 418 8.96 -15.54 -34.51
C LEU A 418 8.37 -16.02 -35.85
N GLY A 419 9.20 -16.37 -36.82
CA GLY A 419 8.77 -17.00 -38.07
C GLY A 419 7.99 -18.29 -37.81
N ALA A 420 8.54 -19.18 -37.00
CA ALA A 420 7.89 -20.45 -36.64
C ALA A 420 6.58 -20.27 -35.84
N ILE A 421 6.52 -19.27 -34.95
CA ILE A 421 5.29 -18.90 -34.23
C ILE A 421 4.19 -18.49 -35.23
N VAL A 422 4.53 -17.61 -36.19
CA VAL A 422 3.57 -17.12 -37.17
C VAL A 422 3.08 -18.25 -38.08
N ASP A 423 3.96 -19.16 -38.51
CA ASP A 423 3.58 -20.29 -39.35
C ASP A 423 2.64 -21.28 -38.59
N ASP A 424 2.88 -21.55 -37.30
CA ASP A 424 1.99 -22.38 -36.47
C ASP A 424 0.62 -21.70 -36.27
N ILE A 425 0.61 -20.40 -35.95
CA ILE A 425 -0.65 -19.63 -35.84
C ILE A 425 -1.42 -19.67 -37.17
N GLU A 426 -0.75 -19.52 -38.31
CA GLU A 426 -1.38 -19.57 -39.63
C GLU A 426 -2.02 -20.95 -39.90
N GLU A 427 -1.32 -22.04 -39.58
CA GLU A 427 -1.85 -23.41 -39.74
C GLU A 427 -3.10 -23.63 -38.88
N ARG A 428 -3.04 -23.24 -37.61
CA ARG A 428 -4.14 -23.39 -36.63
C ARG A 428 -5.33 -22.53 -36.99
N HIS A 429 -5.09 -21.28 -37.37
CA HIS A 429 -6.11 -20.33 -37.79
C HIS A 429 -6.84 -20.82 -39.06
N LYS A 430 -6.11 -21.35 -40.05
CA LYS A 430 -6.72 -21.95 -41.26
C LYS A 430 -7.61 -23.15 -40.95
N LYS A 431 -7.26 -23.95 -39.93
CA LYS A 431 -8.10 -25.04 -39.42
C LYS A 431 -9.31 -24.54 -38.63
N GLY A 432 -9.28 -23.29 -38.16
CA GLY A 432 -10.32 -22.68 -37.33
C GLY A 432 -10.10 -22.83 -35.83
N GLN A 433 -8.96 -23.38 -35.38
CA GLN A 433 -8.69 -23.55 -33.96
C GLN A 433 -8.36 -22.18 -33.31
N PRO A 434 -8.98 -21.82 -32.16
CA PRO A 434 -8.65 -20.57 -31.46
C PRO A 434 -7.25 -20.62 -30.86
N VAL A 435 -6.54 -19.49 -30.94
CA VAL A 435 -5.16 -19.36 -30.46
C VAL A 435 -5.01 -18.17 -29.50
N LEU A 436 -4.43 -18.44 -28.33
CA LEU A 436 -3.97 -17.43 -27.38
C LEU A 436 -2.44 -17.42 -27.37
N VAL A 437 -1.84 -16.27 -27.69
CA VAL A 437 -0.39 -16.06 -27.66
C VAL A 437 -0.03 -15.20 -26.44
N GLY A 438 0.82 -15.72 -25.55
CA GLY A 438 1.40 -14.96 -24.45
C GLY A 438 2.80 -14.46 -24.81
N THR A 439 3.04 -13.16 -24.66
CA THR A 439 4.35 -12.52 -24.90
C THR A 439 4.86 -11.84 -23.63
N ALA A 440 6.18 -11.65 -23.48
CA ALA A 440 6.75 -11.04 -22.27
C ALA A 440 6.69 -9.49 -22.24
N SER A 441 6.52 -8.83 -23.39
CA SER A 441 6.55 -7.37 -23.47
C SER A 441 5.61 -6.82 -24.53
N VAL A 442 5.21 -5.55 -24.37
CA VAL A 442 4.37 -4.81 -25.32
C VAL A 442 5.05 -4.69 -26.68
N GLU A 443 6.35 -4.44 -26.69
CA GLU A 443 7.13 -4.36 -27.93
C GLU A 443 7.06 -5.66 -28.75
N LYS A 444 7.21 -6.81 -28.09
CA LYS A 444 7.13 -8.13 -28.74
C LYS A 444 5.72 -8.45 -29.23
N SER A 445 4.69 -8.04 -28.48
CA SER A 445 3.30 -8.13 -28.95
C SER A 445 3.04 -7.31 -30.21
N GLU A 446 3.54 -6.07 -30.28
CA GLU A 446 3.39 -5.22 -31.46
C GLU A 446 4.18 -5.74 -32.67
N LEU A 447 5.39 -6.27 -32.43
CA LEU A 447 6.20 -6.93 -33.46
C LEU A 447 5.47 -8.14 -34.05
N LEU A 448 4.97 -9.03 -33.19
CA LEU A 448 4.20 -10.20 -33.62
C LEU A 448 2.90 -9.77 -34.35
N SER A 449 2.21 -8.75 -33.84
CA SER A 449 1.02 -8.18 -34.49
C SER A 449 1.34 -7.73 -35.92
N LYS A 450 2.46 -7.04 -36.13
CA LYS A 450 2.91 -6.60 -37.47
C LYS A 450 3.13 -7.78 -38.41
N MET A 451 3.75 -8.86 -37.93
CA MET A 451 3.98 -10.08 -38.71
C MET A 451 2.67 -10.81 -39.07
N LEU A 452 1.74 -10.91 -38.11
CA LEU A 452 0.41 -11.49 -38.35
C LEU A 452 -0.40 -10.67 -39.36
N ARG A 453 -0.32 -9.32 -39.32
CA ARG A 453 -0.95 -8.45 -40.33
C ARG A 453 -0.37 -8.69 -41.73
N ALA A 454 0.95 -8.91 -41.84
CA ALA A 454 1.60 -9.21 -43.11
C ALA A 454 1.13 -10.54 -43.72
N ARG A 455 0.68 -11.50 -42.89
CA ARG A 455 0.07 -12.77 -43.31
C ARG A 455 -1.46 -12.71 -43.42
N HIS A 456 -2.07 -11.53 -43.27
CA HIS A 456 -3.53 -11.31 -43.31
C HIS A 456 -4.33 -12.11 -42.27
N ILE A 457 -3.74 -12.37 -41.10
CA ILE A 457 -4.43 -13.07 -40.01
C ILE A 457 -5.12 -12.03 -39.10
N PRO A 458 -6.46 -12.05 -38.97
CA PRO A 458 -7.17 -11.17 -38.04
C PRO A 458 -6.84 -11.56 -36.59
N HIS A 459 -6.44 -10.59 -35.78
CA HIS A 459 -6.07 -10.82 -34.39
C HIS A 459 -6.36 -9.60 -33.52
N GLN A 460 -6.43 -9.83 -32.21
CA GLN A 460 -6.55 -8.79 -31.18
C GLN A 460 -5.27 -8.75 -30.34
N VAL A 461 -4.87 -7.56 -29.89
CA VAL A 461 -3.69 -7.35 -29.03
C VAL A 461 -4.14 -6.76 -27.70
N LEU A 462 -3.71 -7.36 -26.59
CA LEU A 462 -4.04 -6.98 -25.23
C LEU A 462 -2.75 -6.54 -24.52
N ASN A 463 -2.70 -5.28 -24.10
CA ASN A 463 -1.50 -4.64 -23.56
C ASN A 463 -1.62 -4.28 -22.06
N ALA A 464 -2.60 -4.84 -21.34
CA ALA A 464 -2.90 -4.57 -19.94
C ALA A 464 -3.18 -3.09 -19.60
N LYS A 465 -3.76 -2.34 -20.54
CA LYS A 465 -4.06 -0.90 -20.38
C LYS A 465 -5.55 -0.61 -20.21
N GLN A 466 -6.42 -1.38 -20.88
CA GLN A 466 -7.87 -1.15 -20.87
C GLN A 466 -8.58 -2.41 -20.39
N HIS A 467 -8.55 -2.66 -19.08
CA HIS A 467 -9.02 -3.92 -18.50
C HIS A 467 -10.43 -4.33 -18.94
N ALA A 468 -11.40 -3.40 -18.95
CA ALA A 468 -12.78 -3.71 -19.36
C ALA A 468 -12.88 -4.13 -20.85
N ARG A 469 -12.21 -3.40 -21.75
CA ARG A 469 -12.18 -3.75 -23.18
C ARG A 469 -11.44 -5.06 -23.41
N GLU A 470 -10.33 -5.26 -22.72
CA GLU A 470 -9.52 -6.47 -22.84
C GLU A 470 -10.29 -7.70 -22.34
N ALA A 471 -11.03 -7.58 -21.23
CA ALA A 471 -11.91 -8.62 -20.73
C ALA A 471 -12.98 -9.02 -21.76
N ALA A 472 -13.62 -8.05 -22.42
CA ALA A 472 -14.58 -8.32 -23.49
C ALA A 472 -13.96 -9.08 -24.67
N ILE A 473 -12.71 -8.76 -25.02
CA ILE A 473 -11.99 -9.50 -26.08
C ILE A 473 -11.67 -10.93 -25.63
N VAL A 474 -11.19 -11.11 -24.40
CA VAL A 474 -10.84 -12.43 -23.84
C VAL A 474 -12.06 -13.33 -23.71
N ALA A 475 -13.20 -12.78 -23.31
CA ALA A 475 -14.48 -13.49 -23.25
C ALA A 475 -14.86 -14.14 -24.61
N MET A 476 -14.41 -13.53 -25.71
CA MET A 476 -14.68 -14.02 -27.07
C MET A 476 -13.50 -14.78 -27.71
N ALA A 477 -12.37 -14.92 -27.00
CA ALA A 477 -11.14 -15.51 -27.54
C ALA A 477 -11.23 -17.02 -27.82
N GLY A 478 -12.23 -17.71 -27.27
CA GLY A 478 -12.48 -19.13 -27.49
C GLY A 478 -13.33 -19.45 -28.73
N ARG A 479 -13.66 -18.45 -29.55
CA ARG A 479 -14.43 -18.61 -30.79
C ARG A 479 -13.57 -19.14 -31.94
N LYS A 480 -14.23 -19.79 -32.90
CA LYS A 480 -13.57 -20.38 -34.06
C LYS A 480 -12.75 -19.35 -34.83
N GLY A 481 -11.48 -19.67 -35.07
CA GLY A 481 -10.53 -18.83 -35.78
C GLY A 481 -10.07 -17.59 -35.02
N ALA A 482 -10.47 -17.38 -33.77
CA ALA A 482 -10.01 -16.24 -32.99
C ALA A 482 -8.50 -16.35 -32.69
N VAL A 483 -7.76 -15.26 -32.92
CA VAL A 483 -6.34 -15.14 -32.55
C VAL A 483 -6.19 -13.94 -31.61
N THR A 484 -5.69 -14.21 -30.41
CA THR A 484 -5.51 -13.18 -29.37
C THR A 484 -4.07 -13.17 -28.90
N VAL A 485 -3.43 -12.01 -28.94
CA VAL A 485 -2.07 -11.79 -28.44
C VAL A 485 -2.16 -11.01 -27.13
N ALA A 486 -1.62 -11.57 -26.05
CA ALA A 486 -1.65 -10.99 -24.72
C ALA A 486 -0.22 -10.74 -24.22
N THR A 487 0.05 -9.51 -23.76
CA THR A 487 1.29 -9.19 -23.05
C THR A 487 1.19 -9.64 -21.60
N ASN A 488 2.17 -10.42 -21.14
CA ASN A 488 2.25 -10.97 -19.79
C ASN A 488 0.93 -11.63 -19.37
N MET A 489 0.25 -11.03 -18.40
CA MET A 489 -1.03 -11.49 -17.86
C MET A 489 -2.20 -10.58 -18.26
N ALA A 490 -2.14 -9.94 -19.42
CA ALA A 490 -3.27 -9.19 -19.96
C ALA A 490 -4.52 -10.10 -20.08
N GLY A 491 -5.69 -9.56 -19.74
CA GLY A 491 -6.92 -10.36 -19.72
C GLY A 491 -7.02 -11.37 -18.56
N ARG A 492 -6.27 -11.17 -17.48
CA ARG A 492 -6.40 -11.97 -16.27
C ARG A 492 -7.77 -11.78 -15.61
N GLY A 493 -8.26 -12.85 -14.97
CA GLY A 493 -9.56 -12.87 -14.28
C GLY A 493 -10.75 -13.19 -15.19
N THR A 494 -10.62 -13.07 -16.51
CA THR A 494 -11.69 -13.48 -17.46
C THR A 494 -11.48 -14.92 -17.94
N ASP A 495 -12.57 -15.69 -17.99
CA ASP A 495 -12.59 -17.05 -18.53
C ASP A 495 -12.67 -17.05 -20.06
N ILE A 496 -11.91 -17.96 -20.69
CA ILE A 496 -11.94 -18.22 -22.13
C ILE A 496 -12.73 -19.52 -22.33
N MET A 497 -14.04 -19.39 -22.52
CA MET A 497 -14.92 -20.52 -22.82
C MET A 497 -14.89 -20.81 -24.33
N LEU A 498 -14.86 -22.09 -24.71
CA LEU A 498 -14.92 -22.50 -26.11
C LEU A 498 -16.29 -22.10 -26.70
N GLY A 499 -16.30 -21.54 -27.91
CA GLY A 499 -17.52 -20.98 -28.53
C GLY A 499 -17.87 -19.54 -28.11
N GLY A 500 -17.19 -19.00 -27.09
CA GLY A 500 -17.46 -17.68 -26.50
C GLY A 500 -18.11 -17.79 -25.13
N ASN A 501 -17.87 -16.79 -24.27
CA ASN A 501 -18.39 -16.78 -22.90
C ASN A 501 -19.88 -16.40 -22.88
N SER A 502 -20.74 -17.37 -22.55
CA SER A 502 -22.20 -17.22 -22.53
C SER A 502 -22.68 -16.22 -21.47
N GLU A 503 -22.07 -16.20 -20.27
CA GLU A 503 -22.41 -15.25 -19.21
C GLU A 503 -22.17 -13.80 -19.66
N PHE A 504 -21.02 -13.56 -20.31
CA PHE A 504 -20.65 -12.25 -20.81
C PHE A 504 -21.61 -11.79 -21.92
N LEU A 505 -22.02 -12.70 -22.81
CA LEU A 505 -23.02 -12.42 -23.85
C LEU A 505 -24.40 -12.12 -23.26
N ALA A 506 -24.85 -12.90 -22.28
CA ALA A 506 -26.13 -12.69 -21.60
C ALA A 506 -26.18 -11.33 -20.90
N GLN A 507 -25.11 -10.96 -20.19
CA GLN A 507 -25.00 -9.66 -19.55
C GLN A 507 -25.04 -8.50 -20.56
N ALA A 508 -24.27 -8.61 -21.66
CA ALA A 508 -24.26 -7.59 -22.71
C ALA A 508 -25.63 -7.43 -23.39
N ASN A 509 -26.38 -8.53 -23.57
CA ASN A 509 -27.73 -8.48 -24.13
C ASN A 509 -28.71 -7.75 -23.20
N LEU A 510 -28.67 -8.04 -21.89
CA LEU A 510 -29.52 -7.37 -20.90
C LEU A 510 -29.17 -5.87 -20.76
N GLU A 511 -27.88 -5.53 -20.79
CA GLU A 511 -27.44 -4.13 -20.79
C GLU A 511 -27.95 -3.38 -22.02
N ALA A 512 -27.96 -4.02 -23.20
CA ALA A 512 -28.53 -3.44 -24.42
C ALA A 512 -30.06 -3.24 -24.35
N GLU A 513 -30.75 -4.01 -23.51
CA GLU A 513 -32.17 -3.84 -23.18
C GLU A 513 -32.40 -2.77 -22.09
N GLY A 514 -31.33 -2.22 -21.51
CA GLY A 514 -31.38 -1.19 -20.46
C GLY A 514 -31.55 -1.73 -19.04
N LEU A 515 -31.36 -3.04 -18.84
CA LEU A 515 -31.47 -3.68 -17.53
C LEU A 515 -30.12 -3.67 -16.80
N ASP A 516 -30.05 -2.98 -15.67
CA ASP A 516 -28.89 -2.95 -14.79
C ASP A 516 -29.19 -3.71 -13.48
N PRO A 517 -28.27 -4.57 -12.99
CA PRO A 517 -28.49 -5.37 -11.78
C PRO A 517 -28.57 -4.56 -10.48
N LYS A 518 -28.15 -3.29 -10.46
CA LYS A 518 -28.25 -2.38 -9.30
C LYS A 518 -29.48 -1.49 -9.39
N GLU A 519 -29.75 -0.91 -10.56
CA GLU A 519 -30.89 -0.01 -10.76
C GLU A 519 -32.22 -0.77 -10.87
N ASN A 520 -32.21 -1.95 -11.50
CA ASN A 520 -33.40 -2.77 -11.78
C ASN A 520 -33.22 -4.22 -11.29
N PRO A 521 -32.98 -4.47 -9.99
CA PRO A 521 -32.56 -5.78 -9.48
C PRO A 521 -33.61 -6.88 -9.68
N GLU A 522 -34.91 -6.58 -9.56
CA GLU A 522 -35.99 -7.56 -9.74
C GLU A 522 -36.19 -7.92 -11.21
N GLU A 523 -36.30 -6.91 -12.09
CA GLU A 523 -36.45 -7.12 -13.54
C GLU A 523 -35.24 -7.88 -14.12
N TYR A 524 -34.03 -7.51 -13.71
CA TYR A 524 -32.80 -8.21 -14.10
C TYR A 524 -32.84 -9.68 -13.64
N ARG A 525 -33.30 -9.95 -12.40
CA ARG A 525 -33.39 -11.31 -11.86
C ARG A 525 -34.38 -12.18 -12.64
N GLU A 526 -35.49 -11.61 -13.09
CA GLU A 526 -36.47 -12.34 -13.92
C GLU A 526 -35.97 -12.58 -15.35
N ALA A 527 -35.22 -11.63 -15.91
CA ALA A 527 -34.70 -11.71 -17.28
C ALA A 527 -33.44 -12.59 -17.40
N TRP A 528 -32.60 -12.62 -16.36
CA TRP A 528 -31.29 -13.30 -16.37
C TRP A 528 -31.34 -14.77 -16.82
N PRO A 529 -32.23 -15.65 -16.29
CA PRO A 529 -32.26 -17.04 -16.71
C PRO A 529 -32.54 -17.22 -18.20
N LYS A 530 -33.45 -16.41 -18.75
CA LYS A 530 -33.81 -16.47 -20.18
C LYS A 530 -32.68 -15.97 -21.07
N ALA A 531 -32.02 -14.90 -20.66
CA ALA A 531 -30.89 -14.35 -21.40
C ALA A 531 -29.68 -15.30 -21.40
N LEU A 532 -29.42 -15.96 -20.26
CA LEU A 532 -28.34 -16.95 -20.13
C LEU A 532 -28.62 -18.18 -20.99
N GLU A 533 -29.82 -18.76 -20.92
CA GLU A 533 -30.22 -19.91 -21.74
C GLU A 533 -30.09 -19.61 -23.24
N ALA A 534 -30.58 -18.44 -23.69
CA ALA A 534 -30.44 -18.01 -25.08
C ALA A 534 -28.97 -17.81 -25.50
N ALA A 535 -28.12 -17.30 -24.61
CA ALA A 535 -26.69 -17.12 -24.88
C ALA A 535 -25.95 -18.46 -24.94
N GLU A 536 -26.29 -19.43 -24.08
CA GLU A 536 -25.75 -20.79 -24.10
C GLU A 536 -26.13 -21.51 -25.41
N GLU A 537 -27.39 -21.45 -25.81
CA GLU A 537 -27.85 -22.02 -27.08
C GLU A 537 -27.13 -21.39 -28.29
N ALA A 538 -26.86 -20.08 -28.24
CA ALA A 538 -26.19 -19.38 -29.32
C ALA A 538 -24.71 -19.79 -29.52
N VAL A 539 -24.03 -20.22 -28.46
CA VAL A 539 -22.60 -20.61 -28.51
C VAL A 539 -22.38 -22.11 -28.62
N GLU A 540 -23.37 -22.95 -28.27
CA GLU A 540 -23.19 -24.40 -28.13
C GLU A 540 -22.73 -25.08 -29.44
N ALA A 541 -23.30 -24.70 -30.59
CA ALA A 541 -22.88 -25.27 -31.88
C ALA A 541 -21.42 -24.95 -32.22
N GLU A 542 -20.98 -23.72 -31.94
CA GLU A 542 -19.60 -23.30 -32.16
C GLU A 542 -18.64 -23.91 -31.11
N ARG A 543 -19.11 -24.10 -29.88
CA ARG A 543 -18.37 -24.76 -28.80
C ARG A 543 -18.01 -26.19 -29.17
N GLU A 544 -18.97 -26.97 -29.65
CA GLU A 544 -18.73 -28.35 -30.08
C GLU A 544 -17.78 -28.41 -31.28
N GLU A 545 -17.95 -27.51 -32.25
CA GLU A 545 -17.01 -27.41 -33.38
C GLU A 545 -15.58 -27.09 -32.91
N VAL A 546 -15.41 -26.16 -31.98
CA VAL A 546 -14.08 -25.82 -31.42
C VAL A 546 -13.48 -27.00 -30.63
N ARG A 547 -14.30 -27.80 -29.93
CA ARG A 547 -13.84 -29.02 -29.25
C ARG A 547 -13.32 -30.05 -30.26
N GLU A 548 -14.02 -30.27 -31.37
CA GLU A 548 -13.57 -31.16 -32.45
C GLU A 548 -12.27 -30.68 -33.11
N LEU A 549 -12.05 -29.36 -33.17
CA LEU A 549 -10.81 -28.75 -33.65
C LEU A 549 -9.64 -28.83 -32.66
N GLY A 550 -9.81 -29.48 -31.51
CA GLY A 550 -8.79 -29.68 -30.49
C GLY A 550 -8.79 -28.63 -29.37
N GLY A 551 -9.82 -27.80 -29.29
CA GLY A 551 -10.00 -26.79 -28.25
C GLY A 551 -9.03 -25.60 -28.35
N LEU A 552 -8.87 -24.85 -27.27
CA LEU A 552 -8.00 -23.67 -27.23
C LEU A 552 -6.52 -24.08 -27.32
N TYR A 553 -5.78 -23.49 -28.26
CA TYR A 553 -4.33 -23.60 -28.32
C TYR A 553 -3.67 -22.42 -27.62
N VAL A 554 -2.78 -22.70 -26.66
CA VAL A 554 -2.00 -21.68 -25.95
C VAL A 554 -0.55 -21.74 -26.38
N LEU A 555 -0.04 -20.61 -26.89
CA LEU A 555 1.34 -20.45 -27.31
C LEU A 555 2.05 -19.44 -26.41
N GLY A 556 3.12 -19.87 -25.73
CA GLY A 556 4.05 -18.96 -25.06
C GLY A 556 5.17 -18.56 -26.01
N SER A 557 5.36 -17.27 -26.27
CA SER A 557 6.44 -16.81 -27.17
C SER A 557 7.80 -16.75 -26.47
N GLU A 558 7.81 -16.82 -25.12
CA GLU A 558 8.98 -16.77 -24.23
C GLU A 558 8.66 -17.45 -22.89
N ARG A 559 9.69 -17.76 -22.10
CA ARG A 559 9.55 -18.16 -20.69
C ARG A 559 9.49 -16.91 -19.82
N HIS A 560 8.58 -16.89 -18.85
CA HIS A 560 8.53 -15.84 -17.84
C HIS A 560 9.60 -16.06 -16.75
N GLU A 561 9.73 -15.07 -15.85
CA GLU A 561 10.65 -15.12 -14.71
C GLU A 561 10.41 -16.32 -13.79
N SER A 562 9.20 -16.88 -13.78
CA SER A 562 8.86 -18.07 -13.02
C SER A 562 8.06 -19.09 -13.83
N ARG A 563 8.26 -20.37 -13.51
CA ARG A 563 7.53 -21.48 -14.11
C ARG A 563 6.04 -21.43 -13.76
N ARG A 564 5.72 -20.81 -12.64
CA ARG A 564 4.36 -20.58 -12.18
C ARG A 564 3.55 -19.76 -13.17
N ILE A 565 4.08 -18.61 -13.61
CA ILE A 565 3.41 -17.73 -14.58
C ILE A 565 3.24 -18.46 -15.92
N ASP A 566 4.24 -19.24 -16.35
CA ASP A 566 4.11 -20.08 -17.54
C ASP A 566 2.96 -21.09 -17.41
N ASN A 567 2.82 -21.74 -16.25
CA ASN A 567 1.74 -22.69 -16.00
C ASN A 567 0.37 -22.01 -15.93
N GLN A 568 0.29 -20.76 -15.47
CA GLN A 568 -0.95 -19.98 -15.53
C GLN A 568 -1.36 -19.70 -16.98
N LEU A 569 -0.41 -19.37 -17.85
CA LEU A 569 -0.66 -19.21 -19.29
C LEU A 569 -1.18 -20.53 -19.88
N ARG A 570 -0.50 -21.66 -19.67
CA ARG A 570 -0.99 -22.99 -20.10
C ARG A 570 -2.39 -23.29 -19.57
N GLY A 571 -2.64 -22.93 -18.31
CA GLY A 571 -3.91 -23.05 -17.61
C GLY A 571 -5.08 -22.30 -18.23
N ARG A 572 -4.85 -21.41 -19.21
CA ARG A 572 -5.92 -20.77 -19.97
C ARG A 572 -6.67 -21.76 -20.87
N SER A 573 -6.04 -22.87 -21.25
CA SER A 573 -6.61 -23.95 -22.07
C SER A 573 -6.94 -25.20 -21.24
N GLY A 574 -7.86 -26.02 -21.76
CA GLY A 574 -8.28 -27.30 -21.17
C GLY A 574 -9.07 -27.19 -19.88
N ARG A 575 -9.90 -26.14 -19.75
CA ARG A 575 -10.72 -25.87 -18.57
C ARG A 575 -11.90 -26.83 -18.50
N GLN A 576 -12.34 -27.21 -17.30
CA GLN A 576 -13.48 -28.12 -17.09
C GLN A 576 -13.42 -29.41 -17.96
N GLY A 577 -12.21 -29.95 -18.18
CA GLY A 577 -12.00 -31.16 -18.97
C GLY A 577 -12.13 -30.98 -20.49
N ASP A 578 -12.17 -29.74 -20.99
CA ASP A 578 -12.14 -29.47 -22.42
C ASP A 578 -10.81 -29.95 -23.06
N PRO A 579 -10.82 -30.32 -24.36
CA PRO A 579 -9.60 -30.54 -25.11
C PRO A 579 -8.81 -29.23 -25.22
N GLY A 580 -7.49 -29.35 -25.40
CA GLY A 580 -6.62 -28.20 -25.53
C GLY A 580 -5.17 -28.61 -25.71
N GLU A 581 -4.38 -27.68 -26.23
CA GLU A 581 -2.94 -27.87 -26.42
C GLU A 581 -2.18 -26.64 -25.90
N SER A 582 -0.98 -26.85 -25.35
CA SER A 582 -0.07 -25.74 -25.02
C SER A 582 1.35 -26.01 -25.52
N ARG A 583 2.06 -24.96 -25.94
CA ARG A 583 3.46 -25.03 -26.36
C ARG A 583 4.19 -23.73 -26.12
N PHE A 584 5.49 -23.82 -25.83
CA PHE A 584 6.38 -22.65 -25.71
C PHE A 584 7.40 -22.64 -26.85
N TYR A 585 7.64 -21.47 -27.39
CA TYR A 585 8.64 -21.16 -28.41
C TYR A 585 9.67 -20.26 -27.78
N LEU A 586 10.95 -20.61 -27.84
CA LEU A 586 12.03 -19.93 -27.15
C LEU A 586 13.17 -19.64 -28.12
N SER A 587 13.98 -18.63 -27.81
CA SER A 587 15.21 -18.30 -28.54
C SER A 587 16.41 -18.24 -27.59
N MET A 588 17.60 -18.50 -28.12
CA MET A 588 18.85 -18.23 -27.40
C MET A 588 19.13 -16.74 -27.20
N GLU A 589 18.44 -15.88 -27.93
CA GLU A 589 18.50 -14.41 -27.82
C GLU A 589 17.48 -13.84 -26.81
N ASP A 590 16.57 -14.66 -26.28
CA ASP A 590 15.59 -14.23 -25.28
C ASP A 590 16.30 -13.72 -24.00
N ASP A 591 15.67 -12.76 -23.30
CA ASP A 591 16.27 -12.10 -22.14
C ASP A 591 16.67 -13.07 -21.02
N LEU A 592 15.86 -14.11 -20.79
CA LEU A 592 16.16 -15.16 -19.82
C LEU A 592 17.50 -15.85 -20.13
N MET A 593 17.77 -16.12 -21.41
CA MET A 593 18.98 -16.80 -21.86
C MET A 593 20.18 -15.85 -21.86
N ARG A 594 19.97 -14.61 -22.30
CA ARG A 594 21.00 -13.57 -22.35
C ARG A 594 21.53 -13.20 -20.96
N LEU A 595 20.65 -13.09 -19.97
CA LEU A 595 21.01 -12.64 -18.63
C LEU A 595 21.64 -13.76 -17.77
N PHE A 596 21.22 -15.01 -17.94
CA PHE A 596 21.60 -16.10 -17.01
C PHE A 596 22.40 -17.24 -17.64
N ASN A 597 22.50 -17.32 -18.98
CA ASN A 597 23.24 -18.39 -19.66
C ASN A 597 23.97 -17.94 -20.94
N SER A 598 24.55 -16.73 -20.89
CA SER A 598 25.22 -16.07 -22.00
C SER A 598 26.31 -16.93 -22.67
N GLY A 599 27.10 -17.67 -21.90
CA GLY A 599 28.22 -18.48 -22.43
C GLY A 599 27.81 -19.70 -23.27
N MET A 600 26.61 -20.27 -23.06
CA MET A 600 26.09 -21.34 -23.92
C MET A 600 25.41 -20.75 -25.16
N ALA A 601 24.61 -19.71 -24.98
CA ALA A 601 23.94 -19.00 -26.06
C ALA A 601 24.96 -18.50 -27.10
N GLN A 602 26.03 -17.82 -26.65
CA GLN A 602 27.11 -17.34 -27.52
C GLN A 602 27.80 -18.46 -28.31
N ARG A 603 28.04 -19.63 -27.70
CA ARG A 603 28.68 -20.76 -28.39
C ARG A 603 27.80 -21.36 -29.48
N ILE A 604 26.49 -21.44 -29.24
CA ILE A 604 25.55 -21.97 -30.21
C ILE A 604 25.38 -21.00 -31.37
N MET A 605 25.19 -19.71 -31.07
CA MET A 605 25.11 -18.63 -32.07
C MET A 605 26.39 -18.52 -32.91
N ALA A 606 27.58 -18.63 -32.31
CA ALA A 606 28.86 -18.52 -33.01
C ALA A 606 29.24 -19.75 -33.87
N SER A 607 28.57 -20.88 -33.68
CA SER A 607 28.99 -22.15 -34.31
C SER A 607 28.68 -22.26 -35.80
N GLY A 608 27.72 -21.45 -36.31
CA GLY A 608 27.21 -21.53 -37.69
C GLY A 608 26.63 -22.88 -38.10
N ALA A 609 26.57 -23.85 -37.17
CA ALA A 609 26.21 -25.24 -37.42
C ALA A 609 24.70 -25.50 -37.29
N TYR A 610 23.95 -24.53 -36.79
CA TYR A 610 22.51 -24.62 -36.55
C TYR A 610 21.80 -23.63 -37.47
N PRO A 611 20.96 -24.11 -38.42
CA PRO A 611 20.09 -23.23 -39.21
C PRO A 611 19.15 -22.44 -38.29
N GLU A 612 18.91 -21.17 -38.63
CA GLU A 612 18.10 -20.25 -37.83
C GLU A 612 16.65 -20.73 -37.65
N ASP A 613 16.11 -21.42 -38.67
CA ASP A 613 14.72 -21.84 -38.73
C ASP A 613 14.47 -23.23 -38.13
N MET A 614 15.51 -23.91 -37.64
CA MET A 614 15.41 -25.30 -37.16
C MET A 614 15.46 -25.38 -35.62
N PRO A 615 14.48 -26.04 -34.97
CA PRO A 615 14.47 -26.17 -33.52
C PRO A 615 15.64 -27.02 -33.00
N LEU A 616 16.26 -26.55 -31.93
CA LEU A 616 17.33 -27.17 -31.19
C LEU A 616 16.79 -28.25 -30.26
N GLU A 617 16.63 -29.47 -30.78
CA GLU A 617 16.20 -30.62 -29.98
C GLU A 617 17.37 -31.25 -29.20
N ASN A 618 17.81 -30.59 -28.11
CA ASN A 618 18.83 -31.12 -27.22
C ASN A 618 18.42 -31.03 -25.75
N ARG A 619 18.44 -32.17 -25.04
CA ARG A 619 18.17 -32.28 -23.60
C ARG A 619 19.03 -31.34 -22.74
N LEU A 620 20.24 -31.00 -23.19
CA LEU A 620 21.11 -30.04 -22.50
C LEU A 620 20.52 -28.62 -22.53
N VAL A 621 19.94 -28.20 -23.66
CA VAL A 621 19.33 -26.87 -23.83
C VAL A 621 18.12 -26.73 -22.90
N SER A 622 17.22 -27.72 -22.87
CA SER A 622 16.06 -27.70 -21.98
C SER A 622 16.44 -27.65 -20.49
N ARG A 623 17.49 -28.37 -20.07
CA ARG A 623 17.99 -28.30 -18.69
C ARG A 623 18.57 -26.93 -18.36
N SER A 624 19.28 -26.33 -19.30
CA SER A 624 19.84 -24.99 -19.12
C SER A 624 18.76 -23.92 -18.97
N ILE A 625 17.68 -23.99 -19.76
CA ILE A 625 16.53 -23.07 -19.63
C ILE A 625 15.88 -23.22 -18.25
N ALA A 626 15.61 -24.46 -17.81
CA ALA A 626 15.03 -24.71 -16.49
C ALA A 626 15.95 -24.21 -15.36
N SER A 627 17.28 -24.36 -15.52
CA SER A 627 18.25 -23.84 -14.56
C SER A 627 18.27 -22.32 -14.51
N ALA A 628 18.18 -21.64 -15.67
CA ALA A 628 18.12 -20.18 -15.74
C ALA A 628 16.87 -19.65 -15.03
N GLN A 629 15.70 -20.23 -15.30
CA GLN A 629 14.44 -19.86 -14.64
C GLN A 629 14.51 -20.05 -13.12
N HIS A 630 15.05 -21.18 -12.64
CA HIS A 630 15.23 -21.40 -11.19
C HIS A 630 16.19 -20.39 -10.54
N GLN A 631 17.23 -19.93 -11.25
CA GLN A 631 18.11 -18.87 -10.74
C GLN A 631 17.38 -17.53 -10.61
N VAL A 632 16.50 -17.19 -11.56
CA VAL A 632 15.66 -15.98 -11.47
C VAL A 632 14.69 -16.08 -10.31
N GLU A 633 14.00 -17.21 -10.14
CA GLU A 633 13.09 -17.46 -9.02
C GLU A 633 13.80 -17.34 -7.67
N ALA A 634 14.97 -17.96 -7.52
CA ALA A 634 15.77 -17.88 -6.30
C ALA A 634 16.22 -16.44 -5.99
N ARG A 635 16.67 -15.69 -7.01
CA ARG A 635 17.04 -14.28 -6.86
C ARG A 635 15.84 -13.44 -6.43
N ASN A 636 14.67 -13.64 -7.04
CA ASN A 636 13.46 -12.91 -6.69
C ASN A 636 12.99 -13.24 -5.27
N ALA A 637 13.07 -14.50 -4.84
CA ALA A 637 12.78 -14.90 -3.47
C ALA A 637 13.76 -14.27 -2.45
N GLU A 638 15.03 -14.15 -2.80
CA GLU A 638 16.03 -13.45 -1.96
C GLU A 638 15.74 -11.96 -1.83
N ILE A 639 15.38 -11.29 -2.94
CA ILE A 639 14.97 -9.88 -2.92
C ILE A 639 13.79 -9.68 -1.97
N ARG A 640 12.73 -10.49 -2.08
CA ARG A 640 11.57 -10.42 -1.18
C ARG A 640 11.93 -10.66 0.27
N LYS A 641 12.76 -11.68 0.53
CA LYS A 641 13.22 -12.00 1.88
C LYS A 641 14.00 -10.84 2.49
N ASN A 642 14.84 -10.17 1.70
CA ASN A 642 15.58 -9.00 2.17
C ASN A 642 14.65 -7.82 2.42
N VAL A 643 13.72 -7.50 1.50
CA VAL A 643 12.71 -6.44 1.69
C VAL A 643 11.91 -6.66 2.98
N LEU A 644 11.43 -7.89 3.23
CA LEU A 644 10.72 -8.24 4.45
C LEU A 644 11.60 -8.10 5.70
N LYS A 645 12.85 -8.58 5.69
CA LYS A 645 13.74 -8.51 6.85
C LYS A 645 13.96 -7.08 7.35
N TYR A 646 14.17 -6.13 6.44
CA TYR A 646 14.34 -4.72 6.80
C TYR A 646 13.02 -4.12 7.31
N ASP A 647 11.89 -4.48 6.70
CA ASP A 647 10.57 -4.00 7.15
C ASP A 647 10.13 -4.62 8.50
N ASP A 648 10.55 -5.84 8.81
CA ASP A 648 10.31 -6.48 10.12
C ASP A 648 10.94 -5.69 11.27
N VAL A 649 12.09 -5.05 11.05
CA VAL A 649 12.72 -4.14 12.03
C VAL A 649 11.84 -2.92 12.25
N MET A 650 11.33 -2.32 11.17
CA MET A 650 10.43 -1.16 11.23
C MET A 650 9.04 -1.50 11.79
N THR A 651 8.62 -2.77 11.74
CA THR A 651 7.27 -3.19 12.16
C THR A 651 7.05 -2.97 13.66
N GLY A 652 7.99 -3.39 14.51
CA GLY A 652 7.83 -3.18 15.96
C GLY A 652 7.80 -1.71 16.37
N GLN A 653 8.59 -0.88 15.70
CA GLN A 653 8.58 0.58 15.88
C GLN A 653 7.23 1.16 15.46
N ARG A 654 6.73 0.75 14.29
CA ARG A 654 5.46 1.20 13.72
C ARG A 654 4.26 0.78 14.54
N GLU A 655 4.20 -0.46 15.01
CA GLU A 655 3.13 -0.95 15.88
C GLU A 655 3.04 -0.11 17.16
N THR A 656 4.18 0.25 17.74
CA THR A 656 4.25 1.13 18.91
C THR A 656 3.69 2.51 18.58
N ILE A 657 4.21 3.17 17.53
CA ILE A 657 3.78 4.54 17.16
C ILE A 657 2.32 4.58 16.73
N TYR A 658 1.87 3.64 15.89
CA TYR A 658 0.50 3.60 15.41
C TYR A 658 -0.50 3.23 16.51
N GLY A 659 -0.09 2.37 17.46
CA GLY A 659 -0.88 2.07 18.65
C GLY A 659 -1.10 3.31 19.51
N GLU A 660 -0.04 4.06 19.82
CA GLU A 660 -0.15 5.31 20.58
C GLU A 660 -0.97 6.38 19.84
N ARG A 661 -0.77 6.53 18.53
CA ARG A 661 -1.59 7.43 17.70
C ARG A 661 -3.07 7.08 17.73
N ARG A 662 -3.40 5.79 17.66
CA ARG A 662 -4.79 5.33 17.66
C ARG A 662 -5.49 5.68 18.98
N LYS A 663 -4.83 5.47 20.12
CA LYS A 663 -5.35 5.89 21.44
C LYS A 663 -5.69 7.37 21.50
N VAL A 664 -4.79 8.22 20.96
CA VAL A 664 -5.00 9.67 20.88
C VAL A 664 -6.20 10.01 20.00
N LEU A 665 -6.35 9.35 18.84
CA LEU A 665 -7.47 9.55 17.92
C LEU A 665 -8.81 9.05 18.50
N GLU A 666 -8.82 7.95 19.23
CA GLU A 666 -10.01 7.39 19.88
C GLU A 666 -10.48 8.24 21.08
N GLY A 667 -9.73 9.28 21.44
CA GLY A 667 -10.12 10.25 22.47
C GLY A 667 -9.74 9.84 23.88
N GLU A 668 -8.76 8.94 24.05
CA GLU A 668 -8.25 8.55 25.37
C GLU A 668 -7.75 9.77 26.17
N ASP A 669 -7.88 9.71 27.49
CA ASP A 669 -7.36 10.75 28.38
C ASP A 669 -5.82 10.66 28.42
N MET A 670 -5.17 11.72 27.91
CA MET A 670 -3.72 11.79 27.79
C MET A 670 -3.03 12.30 29.04
N ALA A 671 -3.75 12.80 30.05
CA ALA A 671 -3.13 13.32 31.25
C ALA A 671 -2.27 12.30 32.02
N PRO A 672 -2.68 11.03 32.21
CA PRO A 672 -1.81 10.04 32.84
C PRO A 672 -0.50 9.84 32.08
N GLN A 673 -0.56 9.89 30.75
CA GLN A 673 0.61 9.72 29.90
C GLN A 673 1.51 10.95 29.90
N LEU A 674 0.95 12.17 29.87
CA LEU A 674 1.73 13.40 30.02
C LEU A 674 2.39 13.50 31.38
N ARG A 675 1.74 13.03 32.46
CA ARG A 675 2.38 12.94 33.79
C ARG A 675 3.63 12.07 33.75
N LEU A 676 3.57 10.92 33.09
CA LEU A 676 4.74 10.07 32.89
C LEU A 676 5.81 10.74 32.02
N PHE A 677 5.41 11.54 31.02
CA PHE A 677 6.36 12.29 30.19
C PHE A 677 7.08 13.37 31.01
N MET A 678 6.34 14.09 31.87
CA MET A 678 6.90 15.07 32.79
C MET A 678 7.89 14.44 33.78
N GLU A 679 7.55 13.30 34.36
CA GLU A 679 8.44 12.53 35.24
C GLU A 679 9.72 12.10 34.52
N SER A 680 9.59 11.56 33.29
CA SER A 680 10.72 11.14 32.47
C SER A 680 11.62 12.32 32.08
N LEU A 681 11.03 13.47 31.72
CA LEU A 681 11.75 14.70 31.36
C LEU A 681 12.56 15.23 32.54
N VAL A 682 11.92 15.41 33.69
CA VAL A 682 12.61 15.93 34.90
C VAL A 682 13.72 14.99 35.34
N THR A 683 13.44 13.67 35.35
CA THR A 683 14.45 12.67 35.72
C THR A 683 15.65 12.73 34.78
N GLY A 684 15.43 12.80 33.47
CA GLY A 684 16.50 12.91 32.47
C GLY A 684 17.35 14.17 32.61
N LEU A 685 16.71 15.33 32.80
CA LEU A 685 17.42 16.60 33.01
C LEU A 685 18.24 16.62 34.30
N VAL A 686 17.70 16.05 35.39
CA VAL A 686 18.44 15.93 36.65
C VAL A 686 19.63 14.99 36.48
N ASP A 687 19.43 13.83 35.83
CA ASP A 687 20.49 12.85 35.57
C ASP A 687 21.63 13.44 34.75
N GLU A 688 21.32 14.19 33.69
CA GLU A 688 22.32 14.87 32.86
C GLU A 688 23.09 15.93 33.66
N ALA A 689 22.40 16.71 34.49
CA ALA A 689 23.02 17.78 35.27
C ALA A 689 24.02 17.24 36.30
N ILE A 690 23.71 16.11 36.93
CA ILE A 690 24.48 15.51 38.03
C ILE A 690 25.45 14.39 37.58
N ALA A 691 25.38 13.94 36.32
CA ALA A 691 26.10 12.76 35.81
C ALA A 691 27.60 12.78 36.19
N ASP A 692 28.04 11.75 36.92
CA ASP A 692 29.41 11.53 37.40
C ASP A 692 30.04 12.68 38.21
N LYS A 693 29.23 13.60 38.75
CA LYS A 693 29.68 14.74 39.56
C LYS A 693 29.36 14.57 41.05
N PRO A 694 30.29 14.91 41.95
CA PRO A 694 29.98 15.03 43.37
C PRO A 694 29.04 16.22 43.62
N VAL A 695 28.33 16.21 44.76
CA VAL A 695 27.25 17.17 45.08
C VAL A 695 27.70 18.64 45.02
N ASP A 696 28.97 18.90 45.35
CA ASP A 696 29.59 20.22 45.31
C ASP A 696 29.89 20.72 43.89
N GLU A 697 29.86 19.85 42.88
CA GLU A 697 30.06 20.16 41.47
C GLU A 697 28.73 20.18 40.67
N TRP A 698 27.59 20.04 41.32
CA TRP A 698 26.28 20.11 40.67
C TRP A 698 25.97 21.54 40.19
N ASP A 699 25.69 21.68 38.90
CA ASP A 699 25.31 22.96 38.30
C ASP A 699 23.78 23.16 38.37
N LEU A 700 23.29 23.44 39.57
CA LEU A 700 21.87 23.72 39.82
C LEU A 700 21.34 24.94 39.03
N PRO A 701 22.11 26.03 38.85
CA PRO A 701 21.69 27.12 37.98
C PRO A 701 21.44 26.69 36.53
N ALA A 702 22.34 25.89 35.94
CA ALA A 702 22.13 25.37 34.59
C ALA A 702 20.92 24.44 34.51
N LEU A 703 20.69 23.60 35.52
CA LEU A 703 19.50 22.76 35.60
C LEU A 703 18.20 23.59 35.58
N TRP A 704 18.11 24.67 36.34
CA TRP A 704 16.94 25.56 36.34
C TRP A 704 16.77 26.32 35.02
N GLU A 705 17.85 26.73 34.36
CA GLU A 705 17.77 27.30 33.00
C GLU A 705 17.25 26.29 31.98
N ASN A 706 17.71 25.03 32.06
CA ASN A 706 17.21 23.96 31.20
C ASN A 706 15.72 23.68 31.46
N LEU A 707 15.30 23.58 32.72
CA LEU A 707 13.89 23.38 33.11
C LEU A 707 12.99 24.52 32.59
N ARG A 708 13.46 25.77 32.67
CA ARG A 708 12.76 26.96 32.12
C ARG A 708 12.47 26.87 30.62
N GLY A 709 13.25 26.07 29.88
CA GLY A 709 13.02 25.79 28.47
C GLY A 709 11.75 24.96 28.22
N TYR A 710 11.30 24.18 29.19
CA TYR A 710 10.18 23.25 29.08
C TYR A 710 8.92 23.74 29.81
N TYR A 711 9.06 24.18 31.06
CA TYR A 711 7.96 24.69 31.88
C TYR A 711 8.46 25.81 32.81
N PRO A 712 7.58 26.65 33.39
CA PRO A 712 8.00 27.67 34.34
C PRO A 712 8.10 27.06 35.75
N PRO A 713 9.30 26.80 36.31
CA PRO A 713 9.44 26.20 37.64
C PRO A 713 8.90 27.17 38.70
N SER A 714 8.15 26.65 39.68
CA SER A 714 7.57 27.50 40.75
C SER A 714 8.44 27.54 42.00
N VAL A 715 9.27 26.51 42.20
CA VAL A 715 10.24 26.41 43.30
C VAL A 715 11.61 27.01 42.94
N SER A 716 12.24 27.67 43.90
CA SER A 716 13.61 28.20 43.76
C SER A 716 14.68 27.19 44.18
N ILE A 717 15.92 27.38 43.71
CA ILE A 717 17.06 26.54 44.10
C ILE A 717 17.27 26.58 45.62
N GLU A 718 17.11 27.76 46.20
CA GLU A 718 17.26 27.98 47.64
C GLU A 718 16.19 27.27 48.45
N GLU A 719 14.94 27.27 47.99
CA GLU A 719 13.82 26.59 48.66
C GLU A 719 14.06 25.07 48.73
N VAL A 720 14.44 24.46 47.61
CA VAL A 720 14.76 23.02 47.53
C VAL A 720 15.98 22.68 48.40
N ALA A 721 17.01 23.53 48.39
CA ALA A 721 18.19 23.33 49.22
C ALA A 721 17.89 23.46 50.72
N GLU A 722 17.06 24.42 51.14
CA GLU A 722 16.69 24.62 52.54
C GLU A 722 15.86 23.46 53.12
N GLU A 723 14.93 22.91 52.33
CA GLU A 723 14.07 21.79 52.73
C GLU A 723 14.86 20.51 53.04
N HIS A 724 15.99 20.30 52.36
CA HIS A 724 16.84 19.12 52.51
C HIS A 724 18.13 19.38 53.32
N GLY A 725 18.20 20.47 54.09
CA GLY A 725 19.30 20.72 55.03
C GLY A 725 20.55 21.37 54.42
N GLY A 726 20.42 21.98 53.24
CA GLY A 726 21.44 22.75 52.53
C GLY A 726 21.91 22.10 51.23
N ALA A 727 22.47 22.89 50.31
CA ALA A 727 22.87 22.42 48.98
C ALA A 727 23.85 21.23 48.99
N SER A 728 24.70 21.13 50.01
CA SER A 728 25.66 20.03 50.19
C SER A 728 25.05 18.73 50.71
N SER A 729 23.78 18.74 51.12
CA SER A 729 23.05 17.59 51.68
C SER A 729 22.04 16.98 50.72
N LEU A 730 21.84 17.60 49.55
CA LEU A 730 20.96 17.09 48.51
C LEU A 730 21.46 15.75 47.97
N VAL A 731 20.54 14.81 47.81
CA VAL A 731 20.75 13.63 46.96
C VAL A 731 19.90 13.71 45.70
N ARG A 732 20.27 12.91 44.70
CA ARG A 732 19.54 12.82 43.42
C ARG A 732 18.03 12.69 43.62
N ASP A 733 17.61 11.78 44.50
CA ASP A 733 16.20 11.48 44.68
C ASP A 733 15.43 12.64 45.32
N ASP A 734 16.09 13.50 46.10
CA ASP A 734 15.48 14.72 46.65
C ASP A 734 15.14 15.68 45.50
N LEU A 735 16.12 15.97 44.63
CA LEU A 735 15.92 16.84 43.46
C LEU A 735 14.84 16.30 42.52
N VAL A 736 14.85 15.00 42.22
CA VAL A 736 13.85 14.39 41.34
C VAL A 736 12.46 14.51 41.95
N ASN A 737 12.28 14.17 43.24
CA ASN A 737 10.96 14.20 43.87
C ASN A 737 10.39 15.62 43.93
N GLU A 738 11.19 16.60 44.32
CA GLU A 738 10.74 18.01 44.43
C GLU A 738 10.40 18.60 43.06
N LEU A 739 11.25 18.41 42.06
CA LEU A 739 11.02 18.94 40.70
C LEU A 739 9.88 18.22 39.97
N VAL A 740 9.68 16.92 40.22
CA VAL A 740 8.51 16.18 39.72
C VAL A 740 7.23 16.69 40.41
N GLY A 741 7.27 16.94 41.71
CA GLY A 741 6.17 17.57 42.44
C GLY A 741 5.82 18.94 41.88
N ASP A 742 6.83 19.78 41.62
CA ASP A 742 6.68 21.13 41.06
C ASP A 742 6.01 21.11 39.68
N ILE A 743 6.54 20.33 38.72
CA ILE A 743 5.97 20.29 37.37
C ILE A 743 4.52 19.78 37.36
N HIS A 744 4.17 18.81 38.22
CA HIS A 744 2.79 18.33 38.36
C HIS A 744 1.86 19.40 38.93
N ALA A 745 2.33 20.17 39.91
CA ALA A 745 1.55 21.27 40.49
C ALA A 745 1.34 22.40 39.47
N VAL A 746 2.38 22.79 38.75
CA VAL A 746 2.32 23.81 37.68
C VAL A 746 1.40 23.35 36.55
N TYR A 747 1.45 22.07 36.17
CA TYR A 747 0.54 21.49 35.18
C TYR A 747 -0.92 21.56 35.63
N ALA A 748 -1.22 21.19 36.88
CA ALA A 748 -2.59 21.23 37.41
C ALA A 748 -3.17 22.66 37.44
N ASP A 749 -2.37 23.65 37.84
CA ASP A 749 -2.77 25.06 37.80
C ASP A 749 -2.94 25.57 36.36
N THR A 750 -2.07 25.14 35.43
CA THR A 750 -2.19 25.45 34.00
C THR A 750 -3.47 24.86 33.41
N GLU A 751 -3.82 23.62 33.79
CA GLU A 751 -5.06 22.95 33.39
C GLU A 751 -6.29 23.73 33.87
N GLU A 752 -6.32 24.16 35.13
CA GLU A 752 -7.43 24.97 35.67
C GLU A 752 -7.57 26.31 34.93
N ARG A 753 -6.46 27.02 34.72
CA ARG A 753 -6.42 28.30 33.99
C ARG A 753 -6.89 28.16 32.54
N LEU A 754 -6.41 27.13 31.83
CA LEU A 754 -6.77 26.89 30.44
C LEU A 754 -8.24 26.46 30.30
N ASN A 755 -8.73 25.60 31.20
CA ASN A 755 -10.13 25.19 31.22
C ASN A 755 -11.09 26.34 31.53
N ALA A 756 -10.66 27.33 32.31
CA ALA A 756 -11.42 28.56 32.55
C ALA A 756 -11.31 29.61 31.43
N ASN A 757 -10.39 29.44 30.47
CA ASN A 757 -10.13 30.43 29.42
C ASN A 757 -11.25 30.40 28.34
N PRO A 758 -12.03 31.49 28.16
CA PRO A 758 -13.15 31.50 27.21
C PRO A 758 -12.71 31.33 25.74
N LEU A 759 -11.52 31.83 25.39
CA LEU A 759 -10.96 31.67 24.05
C LEU A 759 -10.58 30.21 23.78
N ALA A 760 -9.98 29.54 24.79
CA ALA A 760 -9.64 28.13 24.70
C ALA A 760 -10.90 27.27 24.56
N GLN A 761 -11.95 27.53 25.36
CA GLN A 761 -13.23 26.83 25.24
C GLN A 761 -13.85 26.98 23.84
N ALA A 762 -13.81 28.19 23.27
CA ALA A 762 -14.34 28.45 21.94
C ALA A 762 -13.57 27.72 20.82
N GLN A 763 -12.25 27.56 20.94
CA GLN A 763 -11.40 26.97 19.90
C GLN A 763 -11.17 25.46 20.06
N LEU A 764 -11.17 24.95 21.29
CA LEU A 764 -10.81 23.57 21.63
C LEU A 764 -11.99 22.75 22.17
N GLY A 765 -13.09 23.37 22.59
CA GLY A 765 -14.29 22.70 23.11
C GLY A 765 -14.42 22.78 24.63
N GLU A 766 -15.34 21.99 25.20
CA GLU A 766 -15.68 22.04 26.64
C GLU A 766 -14.53 21.60 27.55
N GLU A 767 -13.66 20.70 27.08
CA GLU A 767 -12.43 20.29 27.76
C GLU A 767 -11.20 20.71 26.95
N PRO A 768 -10.80 21.99 27.03
CA PRO A 768 -9.74 22.53 26.18
C PRO A 768 -8.37 21.93 26.50
N MET A 769 -8.05 21.63 27.77
CA MET A 769 -6.78 20.99 28.13
C MET A 769 -6.63 19.60 27.49
N ARG A 770 -7.62 18.71 27.66
CA ARG A 770 -7.60 17.38 27.02
C ARG A 770 -7.47 17.45 25.50
N SER A 771 -8.15 18.41 24.88
CA SER A 771 -8.08 18.62 23.44
C SER A 771 -6.73 19.19 22.98
N LEU A 772 -6.11 20.06 23.78
CA LEU A 772 -4.75 20.57 23.54
C LEU A 772 -3.74 19.42 23.57
N GLU A 773 -3.76 18.61 24.61
CA GLU A 773 -2.84 17.48 24.80
C GLU A 773 -2.87 16.51 23.62
N ARG A 774 -4.07 16.08 23.21
CA ARG A 774 -4.24 15.19 22.05
C ARG A 774 -3.65 15.79 20.78
N ARG A 775 -3.95 17.07 20.50
CA ARG A 775 -3.47 17.75 19.29
C ARG A 775 -1.95 17.95 19.30
N VAL A 776 -1.38 18.27 20.45
CA VAL A 776 0.07 18.42 20.59
C VAL A 776 0.77 17.08 20.42
N VAL A 777 0.34 16.05 21.13
CA VAL A 777 0.96 14.72 21.06
C VAL A 777 0.90 14.18 19.64
N ILE A 778 -0.26 14.21 18.98
CA ILE A 778 -0.35 13.70 17.60
C ILE A 778 0.54 14.50 16.65
N ALA A 779 0.55 15.84 16.72
CA ALA A 779 1.37 16.67 15.83
C ALA A 779 2.88 16.42 16.01
N THR A 780 3.32 16.29 17.26
CA THR A 780 4.72 16.01 17.62
C THR A 780 5.15 14.62 17.17
N VAL A 781 4.35 13.59 17.46
CA VAL A 781 4.58 12.21 17.01
C VAL A 781 4.67 12.17 15.48
N ASP A 782 3.75 12.83 14.78
CA ASP A 782 3.69 12.83 13.32
C ASP A 782 4.90 13.48 12.65
N ARG A 783 5.40 14.58 13.22
CA ARG A 783 6.59 15.25 12.71
C ARG A 783 7.84 14.41 12.97
N LEU A 784 8.06 13.97 14.20
CA LEU A 784 9.26 13.21 14.59
C LEU A 784 9.30 11.83 13.94
N TRP A 785 8.15 11.17 13.78
CA TRP A 785 8.07 9.89 13.06
C TRP A 785 8.42 10.04 11.58
N ARG A 786 7.99 11.12 10.92
CA ARG A 786 8.38 11.40 9.53
C ARG A 786 9.87 11.67 9.39
N GLU A 787 10.46 12.42 10.31
CA GLU A 787 11.91 12.64 10.38
C GLU A 787 12.64 11.30 10.55
N HIS A 788 12.19 10.46 11.48
CA HIS A 788 12.75 9.12 11.70
C HIS A 788 12.63 8.22 10.47
N LEU A 789 11.49 8.20 9.78
CA LEU A 789 11.33 7.42 8.54
C LEU A 789 12.34 7.87 7.46
N TYR A 790 12.54 9.18 7.33
CA TYR A 790 13.54 9.73 6.42
C TYR A 790 14.94 9.25 6.80
N GLU A 791 15.36 9.39 8.05
CA GLU A 791 16.68 8.93 8.49
C GLU A 791 16.86 7.41 8.35
N MET A 792 15.82 6.62 8.59
CA MET A 792 15.83 5.17 8.42
C MET A 792 15.98 4.73 6.95
N ASP A 793 15.46 5.50 6.00
CA ASP A 793 15.68 5.26 4.57
C ASP A 793 17.16 5.49 4.21
N TYR A 794 17.77 6.59 4.66
CA TYR A 794 19.22 6.84 4.47
C TYR A 794 20.08 5.76 5.13
N LEU A 795 19.73 5.37 6.35
CA LEU A 795 20.45 4.31 7.07
C LEU A 795 20.42 3.01 6.26
N LYS A 796 19.26 2.64 5.73
CA LYS A 796 19.09 1.43 4.93
C LYS A 796 19.92 1.45 3.65
N GLU A 797 20.07 2.59 2.99
CA GLU A 797 20.93 2.73 1.81
C GLU A 797 22.42 2.66 2.16
N GLY A 798 22.83 3.33 3.25
CA GLY A 798 24.23 3.41 3.67
C GLY A 798 24.79 2.13 4.30
N ILE A 799 23.93 1.31 4.93
CA ILE A 799 24.36 0.12 5.69
C ILE A 799 25.04 -0.95 4.82
N GLY A 800 24.72 -0.99 3.52
CA GLY A 800 25.28 -1.95 2.57
C GLY A 800 26.80 -1.86 2.45
N LEU A 801 27.38 -0.69 2.66
CA LEU A 801 28.84 -0.46 2.61
C LEU A 801 29.57 -1.09 3.81
N ARG A 802 28.89 -1.26 4.95
CA ARG A 802 29.46 -1.88 6.16
C ARG A 802 29.67 -3.39 6.02
N ALA A 803 29.02 -4.03 5.05
CA ALA A 803 29.26 -5.44 4.69
C ALA A 803 30.74 -5.71 4.34
N MET A 804 31.49 -4.68 3.90
CA MET A 804 32.92 -4.78 3.62
C MET A 804 33.76 -5.08 4.88
N GLY A 805 33.26 -4.73 6.07
CA GLY A 805 33.91 -4.97 7.37
C GLY A 805 33.62 -6.33 8.02
N GLN A 806 33.05 -7.31 7.29
CA GLN A 806 32.62 -8.62 7.81
C GLN A 806 31.56 -8.58 8.93
N ARG A 807 30.84 -7.47 9.08
CA ARG A 807 29.68 -7.36 9.98
C ARG A 807 28.39 -7.62 9.21
N ASP A 808 27.38 -8.20 9.87
CA ASP A 808 26.06 -8.42 9.26
C ASP A 808 25.30 -7.09 9.18
N PRO A 809 25.00 -6.56 7.97
CA PRO A 809 24.33 -5.28 7.81
C PRO A 809 22.95 -5.23 8.47
N LEU A 810 22.24 -6.37 8.57
CA LEU A 810 20.90 -6.37 9.18
C LEU A 810 20.98 -6.15 10.70
N VAL A 811 22.01 -6.69 11.35
CA VAL A 811 22.23 -6.52 12.80
C VAL A 811 22.56 -5.07 13.10
N GLU A 812 23.49 -4.49 12.34
CA GLU A 812 23.87 -3.08 12.48
C GLU A 812 22.67 -2.15 12.21
N TYR A 813 21.87 -2.41 11.17
CA TYR A 813 20.65 -1.66 10.88
C TYR A 813 19.64 -1.72 12.04
N LYS A 814 19.50 -2.89 12.66
CA LYS A 814 18.61 -3.08 13.81
C LYS A 814 19.10 -2.32 15.03
N ASP A 815 20.41 -2.39 15.33
CA ASP A 815 20.99 -1.78 16.52
C ASP A 815 20.98 -0.25 16.42
N GLU A 816 21.41 0.33 15.28
CA GLU A 816 21.36 1.77 15.06
C GLU A 816 19.92 2.28 14.96
N GLY A 817 19.06 1.57 14.22
CA GLY A 817 17.66 1.92 14.11
C GLY A 817 16.91 1.89 15.46
N ALA A 818 17.31 1.02 16.39
CA ALA A 818 16.76 0.99 17.74
C ALA A 818 17.22 2.18 18.59
N GLN A 819 18.48 2.60 18.47
CA GLN A 819 19.00 3.79 19.15
C GLN A 819 18.31 5.07 18.66
N MET A 820 18.18 5.22 17.34
CA MET A 820 17.46 6.36 16.73
C MET A 820 15.98 6.38 17.15
N PHE A 821 15.33 5.22 17.20
CA PHE A 821 13.95 5.12 17.66
C PHE A 821 13.79 5.52 19.13
N GLN A 822 14.70 5.09 20.01
CA GLN A 822 14.67 5.48 21.42
C GLN A 822 14.87 6.98 21.60
N ALA A 823 15.84 7.56 20.89
CA ALA A 823 16.09 9.00 20.89
C ALA A 823 14.87 9.79 20.37
N MET A 824 14.21 9.29 19.31
CA MET A 824 12.97 9.88 18.80
C MET A 824 11.85 9.82 19.86
N VAL A 825 11.66 8.69 20.55
CA VAL A 825 10.65 8.55 21.61
C VAL A 825 10.92 9.49 22.77
N GLU A 826 12.17 9.67 23.16
CA GLU A 826 12.56 10.65 24.19
C GLU A 826 12.22 12.08 23.75
N ARG A 827 12.62 12.47 22.53
CA ARG A 827 12.26 13.77 21.95
C ARG A 827 10.75 14.00 21.89
N ILE A 828 9.96 12.98 21.56
CA ILE A 828 8.48 13.07 21.56
C ILE A 828 7.98 13.47 22.95
N ARG A 829 8.51 12.88 24.03
CA ARG A 829 8.09 13.17 25.40
C ARG A 829 8.42 14.61 25.78
N GLU A 830 9.66 15.02 25.55
CA GLU A 830 10.18 16.33 25.90
C GLU A 830 9.44 17.45 25.16
N GLU A 831 9.34 17.31 23.83
CA GLU A 831 8.66 18.30 22.99
C GLU A 831 7.15 18.36 23.27
N SER A 832 6.50 17.23 23.59
CA SER A 832 5.08 17.24 23.94
C SER A 832 4.82 18.07 25.21
N VAL A 833 5.63 17.88 26.25
CA VAL A 833 5.52 18.65 27.50
C VAL A 833 5.76 20.14 27.23
N GLN A 834 6.84 20.47 26.51
CA GLN A 834 7.18 21.85 26.15
C GLN A 834 6.04 22.55 25.38
N GLN A 835 5.51 21.88 24.36
CA GLN A 835 4.48 22.44 23.49
C GLN A 835 3.17 22.65 24.25
N VAL A 836 2.78 21.74 25.16
CA VAL A 836 1.59 21.92 26.00
C VAL A 836 1.69 23.20 26.85
N PHE A 837 2.79 23.39 27.58
CA PHE A 837 2.99 24.60 28.38
C PHE A 837 3.10 25.87 27.52
N SER A 838 3.78 25.78 26.38
CA SER A 838 3.92 26.88 25.42
C SER A 838 2.57 27.34 24.87
N PHE A 839 1.75 26.40 24.37
CA PHE A 839 0.42 26.73 23.84
C PHE A 839 -0.53 27.23 24.92
N ALA A 840 -0.53 26.64 26.11
CA ALA A 840 -1.34 27.14 27.22
C ALA A 840 -1.02 28.61 27.53
N LYS A 841 0.28 28.97 27.60
CA LYS A 841 0.72 30.36 27.77
C LYS A 841 0.35 31.27 26.59
N GLN A 842 0.35 30.75 25.37
CA GLN A 842 -0.11 31.50 24.20
C GLN A 842 -1.61 31.81 24.27
N PHE A 843 -2.44 30.89 24.76
CA PHE A 843 -3.87 31.14 24.99
C PHE A 843 -4.10 32.22 26.05
N GLU A 844 -3.30 32.23 27.12
CA GLU A 844 -3.36 33.28 28.14
C GLU A 844 -2.98 34.64 27.58
N ARG A 845 -1.88 34.71 26.82
CA ARG A 845 -1.44 35.94 26.15
C ARG A 845 -2.46 36.44 25.14
N ALA A 846 -3.00 35.54 24.31
CA ALA A 846 -3.99 35.89 23.31
C ALA A 846 -5.28 36.46 23.95
N LEU A 847 -5.70 35.92 25.10
CA LEU A 847 -6.82 36.47 25.86
C LEU A 847 -6.48 37.84 26.46
N ALA A 848 -5.29 38.02 27.05
CA ALA A 848 -4.86 39.29 27.61
C ALA A 848 -4.75 40.39 26.54
N ASP A 849 -4.15 40.09 25.38
CA ASP A 849 -4.03 41.00 24.24
C ASP A 849 -5.43 41.37 23.70
N ALA A 850 -6.36 40.40 23.67
CA ALA A 850 -7.74 40.62 23.26
C ALA A 850 -8.51 41.51 24.24
N GLU A 851 -8.34 41.30 25.54
CA GLU A 851 -8.94 42.14 26.59
C GLU A 851 -8.35 43.56 26.58
N GLU A 852 -7.05 43.71 26.31
CA GLU A 852 -6.39 45.01 26.15
C GLU A 852 -6.88 45.76 24.91
N GLN A 853 -7.01 45.07 23.76
CA GLN A 853 -7.57 45.65 22.54
C GLN A 853 -9.04 46.03 22.71
N ALA A 854 -9.84 45.20 23.39
CA ALA A 854 -11.22 45.52 23.74
C ALA A 854 -11.29 46.73 24.68
N GLY A 855 -10.42 46.79 25.70
CA GLY A 855 -10.28 47.92 26.61
C GLY A 855 -9.88 49.22 25.90
N GLY A 856 -8.97 49.15 24.93
CA GLY A 856 -8.55 50.28 24.08
C GLY A 856 -9.63 50.75 23.10
N ALA A 857 -10.42 49.83 22.55
CA ALA A 857 -11.59 50.15 21.72
C ALA A 857 -12.70 50.82 22.55
N ILE A 858 -12.95 50.36 23.78
CA ILE A 858 -13.90 50.97 24.72
C ILE A 858 -13.41 52.36 25.16
N ALA A 859 -12.11 52.53 25.43
CA ALA A 859 -11.51 53.81 25.78
C ALA A 859 -11.58 54.83 24.64
N SER A 860 -11.29 54.43 23.40
CA SER A 860 -11.42 55.29 22.22
C SER A 860 -12.88 55.64 21.90
N ALA A 861 -13.82 54.71 22.09
CA ALA A 861 -15.26 54.98 22.00
C ALA A 861 -15.77 55.94 23.09
N ARG A 862 -15.24 55.86 24.33
CA ARG A 862 -15.50 56.84 25.40
C ARG A 862 -14.97 58.24 25.07
N VAL A 863 -13.80 58.34 24.44
CA VAL A 863 -13.23 59.62 24.01
C VAL A 863 -14.04 60.22 22.85
N ALA A 864 -14.40 59.43 21.84
CA ALA A 864 -15.22 59.89 20.72
C ALA A 864 -16.64 60.30 21.12
N SER A 865 -17.25 59.62 22.10
CA SER A 865 -18.57 59.99 22.64
C SER A 865 -18.53 61.20 23.59
N SER A 866 -17.35 61.59 24.08
CA SER A 866 -17.16 62.80 24.88
C SER A 866 -16.88 64.07 24.05
N GLU A 867 -16.51 63.93 22.78
CA GLU A 867 -16.33 65.07 21.86
C GLU A 867 -17.62 65.48 21.14
N ASP A 868 -18.65 64.63 21.12
CA ASP A 868 -19.96 64.91 20.55
C ASP A 868 -21.08 64.61 21.57
N LYS A 869 -21.36 65.55 22.49
CA LYS A 869 -22.72 65.93 22.94
C LYS A 869 -22.74 66.94 24.09
N ASP A 870 -23.40 68.08 23.81
CA ASP A 870 -24.05 68.95 24.79
C ASP A 870 -25.31 68.27 25.40
N GLU A 871 -25.49 68.51 26.70
CA GLU A 871 -26.67 68.46 27.58
C GLU A 871 -27.73 67.33 27.51
N GLU A 872 -28.04 66.83 28.72
CA GLU A 872 -29.19 66.06 29.22
C GLU A 872 -29.18 64.51 29.18
N ALA A 873 -29.40 63.95 30.38
CA ALA A 873 -29.49 62.56 30.81
C ALA A 873 -28.17 61.79 30.99
N SER A 874 -27.69 61.74 32.24
CA SER A 874 -26.66 60.80 32.69
C SER A 874 -27.25 59.38 32.72
N PRO A 875 -26.71 58.41 31.97
CA PRO A 875 -27.18 57.03 32.03
C PRO A 875 -26.95 56.46 33.44
N SER A 876 -27.83 55.56 33.88
CA SER A 876 -27.72 54.93 35.19
C SER A 876 -26.51 54.00 35.26
N VAL A 877 -25.92 53.81 36.44
CA VAL A 877 -24.75 52.92 36.64
C VAL A 877 -25.04 51.49 36.17
N GLU A 878 -26.30 51.05 36.27
CA GLU A 878 -26.75 49.72 35.81
C GLU A 878 -26.84 49.63 34.28
N GLU A 879 -27.27 50.69 33.58
CA GLU A 879 -27.30 50.71 32.11
C GLU A 879 -25.88 50.79 31.51
N ILE A 880 -24.97 51.52 32.17
CA ILE A 880 -23.55 51.56 31.79
C ILE A 880 -22.91 50.17 32.01
N ALA A 881 -23.20 49.51 33.13
CA ALA A 881 -22.69 48.17 33.41
C ALA A 881 -23.23 47.10 32.45
N ALA A 882 -24.51 47.21 32.06
CA ALA A 882 -25.12 46.31 31.08
C ALA A 882 -24.57 46.51 29.65
N ALA A 883 -24.31 47.75 29.26
CA ALA A 883 -23.67 48.08 27.98
C ALA A 883 -22.19 47.65 27.94
N ASP A 884 -21.44 47.81 29.04
CA ASP A 884 -20.06 47.32 29.19
C ASP A 884 -20.02 45.77 29.14
N ALA A 885 -20.99 45.09 29.75
CA ALA A 885 -21.10 43.62 29.67
C ALA A 885 -21.42 43.12 28.25
N ALA A 886 -22.32 43.80 27.54
CA ALA A 886 -22.67 43.46 26.15
C ALA A 886 -21.53 43.72 25.17
N ALA A 887 -20.81 44.85 25.31
CA ALA A 887 -19.62 45.17 24.51
C ALA A 887 -18.46 44.20 24.79
N SER A 888 -18.30 43.74 26.04
CA SER A 888 -17.34 42.69 26.41
C SER A 888 -17.70 41.34 25.77
N GLN A 889 -18.99 41.02 25.65
CA GLN A 889 -19.46 39.79 25.03
C GLN A 889 -19.30 39.82 23.49
N GLU A 890 -19.63 40.93 22.83
CA GLU A 890 -19.36 41.12 21.39
C GLU A 890 -17.86 41.13 21.06
N ALA A 891 -17.03 41.71 21.91
CA ALA A 891 -15.57 41.69 21.77
C ALA A 891 -15.00 40.25 21.92
N ARG A 892 -15.53 39.46 22.86
CA ARG A 892 -15.19 38.04 23.02
C ARG A 892 -15.58 37.21 21.79
N GLU A 893 -16.73 37.48 21.18
CA GLU A 893 -17.16 36.82 19.93
C GLU A 893 -16.36 37.27 18.69
N ALA A 894 -15.87 38.51 18.67
CA ALA A 894 -15.01 39.02 17.60
C ALA A 894 -13.59 38.44 17.68
N VAL A 895 -13.08 38.23 18.90
CA VAL A 895 -11.78 37.58 19.18
C VAL A 895 -11.86 36.07 18.95
N ALA A 896 -12.99 35.42 19.26
CA ALA A 896 -13.23 34.03 18.87
C ALA A 896 -13.22 33.81 17.33
N ARG A 897 -13.48 34.88 16.55
CA ARG A 897 -13.31 34.90 15.08
C ARG A 897 -11.89 35.27 14.63
N ALA A 898 -11.00 35.66 15.54
CA ALA A 898 -9.61 35.90 15.24
C ALA A 898 -8.85 34.57 15.01
N ARG A 899 -7.70 34.67 14.33
CA ARG A 899 -6.86 33.56 13.86
C ARG A 899 -6.62 32.52 14.98
N SER A 900 -6.82 31.23 14.67
CA SER A 900 -6.57 30.10 15.59
C SER A 900 -5.22 30.24 16.31
N VAL A 901 -5.21 30.15 17.65
CA VAL A 901 -3.98 30.27 18.47
C VAL A 901 -3.00 29.16 18.12
N MET A 902 -3.52 27.95 17.89
CA MET A 902 -2.72 26.78 17.48
C MET A 902 -2.55 26.65 15.96
N GLY A 903 -3.05 27.58 15.16
CA GLY A 903 -3.05 27.43 13.70
C GLY A 903 -3.73 26.13 13.25
N SER A 904 -3.00 25.30 12.50
CA SER A 904 -3.41 23.98 11.98
C SER A 904 -2.93 22.79 12.82
N VAL A 905 -2.20 23.01 13.92
CA VAL A 905 -1.58 21.94 14.72
C VAL A 905 -2.63 20.91 15.17
N GLY A 906 -2.40 19.65 14.81
CA GLY A 906 -3.28 18.52 15.13
C GLY A 906 -4.66 18.58 14.44
N ARG A 907 -4.79 19.35 13.36
CA ARG A 907 -6.00 19.48 12.51
C ARG A 907 -5.68 19.60 11.01
N GLU A 908 -4.44 19.36 10.61
CA GLU A 908 -4.08 19.31 9.19
C GLU A 908 -4.75 18.10 8.55
N HIS A 909 -5.50 18.36 7.49
CA HIS A 909 -5.95 17.28 6.63
C HIS A 909 -4.71 16.66 5.96
N ALA A 910 -4.78 15.37 5.68
CA ALA A 910 -3.69 14.65 5.03
C ALA A 910 -3.14 15.42 3.81
N PRO A 911 -1.82 15.46 3.60
CA PRO A 911 -1.19 16.29 2.59
C PRO A 911 -1.80 16.05 1.21
N THR A 912 -2.30 17.13 0.58
CA THR A 912 -3.02 17.06 -0.71
C THR A 912 -2.12 16.80 -1.92
N ARG A 913 -0.79 16.86 -1.73
CA ARG A 913 0.22 16.57 -2.76
C ARG A 913 1.11 15.41 -2.31
N VAL A 914 0.56 14.21 -2.36
CA VAL A 914 1.29 12.96 -2.12
C VAL A 914 1.45 12.16 -3.41
N SER A 915 2.59 11.47 -3.52
CA SER A 915 2.84 10.49 -4.56
C SER A 915 2.75 9.09 -3.97
N TYR A 916 2.07 8.20 -4.69
CA TYR A 916 1.93 6.80 -4.32
C TYR A 916 2.86 5.95 -5.16
N SER A 917 3.61 5.05 -4.54
CA SER A 917 4.49 4.10 -5.22
C SER A 917 4.14 2.67 -4.86
N SER A 918 3.98 1.82 -5.87
CA SER A 918 3.67 0.39 -5.75
C SER A 918 4.26 -0.40 -6.94
N SER A 919 4.15 -1.74 -6.90
CA SER A 919 4.54 -2.65 -7.98
C SER A 919 3.83 -2.34 -9.32
N GLN A 920 2.64 -1.74 -9.28
CA GLN A 920 1.80 -1.45 -10.46
C GLN A 920 2.04 -0.05 -11.05
N GLY A 921 2.89 0.79 -10.42
CA GLY A 921 3.30 2.10 -10.94
C GLY A 921 3.25 3.24 -9.91
N GLN A 922 3.63 4.44 -10.36
CA GLN A 922 3.51 5.69 -9.59
C GLN A 922 2.21 6.41 -9.94
N GLY A 923 1.39 6.73 -8.93
CA GLY A 923 0.15 7.50 -9.08
C GLY A 923 0.26 8.86 -8.37
N GLN A 924 -0.20 9.92 -9.03
CA GLN A 924 -0.27 11.27 -8.45
C GLN A 924 -1.75 11.67 -8.34
N GLN A 925 -2.21 12.13 -7.17
CA GLN A 925 -3.53 12.76 -7.08
C GLN A 925 -3.47 14.15 -7.73
N GLY A 926 -3.92 14.25 -8.97
CA GLY A 926 -4.24 15.53 -9.59
C GLY A 926 -5.61 16.02 -9.09
N GLN A 927 -5.67 17.24 -8.56
CA GLN A 927 -6.96 17.88 -8.28
C GLN A 927 -7.85 17.85 -9.53
N GLY A 928 -9.02 17.23 -9.41
CA GLY A 928 -10.13 17.51 -10.32
C GLY A 928 -10.42 19.00 -10.26
N GLY A 929 -10.03 19.72 -11.31
CA GLY A 929 -10.24 21.16 -11.41
C GLY A 929 -11.71 21.47 -11.23
N LYS A 930 -12.05 22.29 -10.23
CA LYS A 930 -13.35 22.96 -10.16
C LYS A 930 -13.56 23.67 -11.49
N GLY A 931 -14.47 23.14 -12.32
CA GLY A 931 -14.92 23.81 -13.53
C GLY A 931 -15.49 25.16 -13.17
N SER A 932 -14.72 26.22 -13.35
CA SER A 932 -15.26 27.57 -13.40
C SER A 932 -16.17 27.63 -14.63
N ALA A 933 -17.47 27.60 -14.40
CA ALA A 933 -18.46 27.89 -15.42
C ALA A 933 -18.29 29.35 -15.87
N ALA A 934 -17.57 29.57 -16.97
CA ALA A 934 -17.62 30.82 -17.70
C ALA A 934 -18.86 30.81 -18.61
N PRO A 935 -19.66 31.89 -18.66
CA PRO A 935 -20.91 31.93 -19.41
C PRO A 935 -20.63 31.94 -20.91
N GLY A 936 -21.47 31.23 -21.66
CA GLY A 936 -21.33 31.04 -23.10
C GLY A 936 -21.20 32.34 -23.89
N GLY A 937 -20.09 32.47 -24.60
CA GLY A 937 -19.92 33.40 -25.70
C GLY A 937 -19.88 32.61 -27.00
N GLY A 938 -20.99 32.59 -27.74
CA GLY A 938 -21.00 32.06 -29.10
C GLY A 938 -20.18 32.95 -30.03
N ASN A 939 -19.38 32.36 -30.91
CA ASN A 939 -19.23 32.89 -32.25
C ASN A 939 -18.76 31.83 -33.26
N ARG A 940 -19.42 31.87 -34.41
CA ARG A 940 -19.13 31.14 -35.65
C ARG A 940 -17.76 31.55 -36.21
N ALA A 941 -17.06 30.61 -36.85
CA ALA A 941 -16.78 30.59 -38.30
C ALA A 941 -15.43 29.95 -38.66
N ALA A 942 -15.47 29.25 -39.80
CA ALA A 942 -14.40 28.66 -40.62
C ALA A 942 -13.88 27.29 -40.20
#